data_AF-A0A6G4XGV0-F1
#
_entry.id   AF-A0A6G4XGV0-F1
#
_cell.length_a   1.000
_cell.length_b   1.000
_cell.length_c   1.000
_cell.angle_alpha   90.00
_cell.angle_beta   90.00
_cell.angle_gamma   90.00
#
_symmetry.space_group_name_H-M   'P 1'
#
loop_
_entity.id
_entity.type
_entity.pdbx_description
1 polymer ?
#
loop_
_entity_poly.entity_id
_entity_poly.type
_entity_poly.pdbx_seq_one_letter_code
_entity_poly.pdbx_strand_id
1 'polypeptide(L)'
;MSASQSILDTSRYGYDIVVATTQLGINSTMKLYLSEQSAPVVTCCYVGDGTSSQPIDYELLKKQTGADPFAVPDGESPDKNQDLINLSKAGFLYGFRLQIGLPPVAPEDTPDIVGLGNDATHVRFNLLSTELDVVGFVPATGSNSVRSWSSLSQSYPGDSLWIFQCAADLRLDTVPPAKYGTLPEPVKQRLSTVQGAFSIQQLFLDLSTATLVAIPDVKEWAGTPLAWMLQNYFVDVYVAQLRALIGDPVLNCSIIQQPKAVTPTELPITSMSREVSAVVGPDGAPVQNPTAEQQDITTLDYLCAIDDHKLNAPYPFNWNWVDATEKREYDGVVAINRASLAEKIRQQMIANVMANCYQPYVRVSIEWWSGNADITMSVTPGGQPTVDLGAIRTGNSGETQILKFTYHGHDQDAGDPSWYGTATLDTYYTATVRVRGNTITVEQNQRFDAAVSRMGATTNGSPISIKRVDTCTIDVTDDGQLVAVMATPTPAVNNASQSIANWWGDMIGGSNSLYSSTAAVVGGTVATVLNIAPFTFFQYLVFPGGQTFSYDSVAFADLGDLVTHIVYADPDGIPPDMSLLPGQVRNGVDRLNDGQWLANDGYLASPNGQFAAYLQDDGNFVLLHATDGIPDLSRPYWSIFANATDKIVGPFTGIPCYASLQPDGNFVLYNGPSPLNPATPYWAINTGLPQLGSFAALMKDDGTFVVCRRDPKSNALGEVIYQTAAATTLKSAEPRLEAEPRPKESGKETSRQEGKPRHEQQRKHDHVLGGTHEELPPKRGPGR
;
A
#
# COMPACT_ATOMS: atom_id res chain seq x y z
N MET A 1 -9.56 6.11 26.81
CA MET A 1 -8.65 5.00 26.47
C MET A 1 -8.40 5.12 24.98
N SER A 2 -7.17 5.05 24.50
CA SER A 2 -6.83 5.26 23.08
C SER A 2 -5.68 4.36 22.64
N ALA A 3 -5.34 4.36 21.35
CA ALA A 3 -4.24 3.56 20.81
C ALA A 3 -2.87 3.87 21.43
N SER A 4 -2.72 5.01 22.12
CA SER A 4 -1.51 5.30 22.90
C SER A 4 -1.24 4.25 23.99
N GLN A 5 -2.24 3.47 24.39
CA GLN A 5 -2.12 2.41 25.40
C GLN A 5 -1.75 1.04 24.82
N SER A 6 -1.50 0.94 23.50
CA SER A 6 -1.14 -0.31 22.83
C SER A 6 0.03 -1.01 23.51
N ILE A 7 -0.12 -2.33 23.70
CA ILE A 7 0.88 -3.21 24.28
C ILE A 7 0.80 -4.63 23.66
N LEU A 8 1.10 -4.72 22.37
CA LEU A 8 0.96 -5.94 21.58
C LEU A 8 1.92 -7.06 21.98
N ASP A 9 3.05 -6.74 22.60
CA ASP A 9 4.09 -7.72 22.93
C ASP A 9 3.81 -8.55 24.19
N THR A 10 2.70 -8.31 24.90
CA THR A 10 2.34 -9.15 26.04
C THR A 10 2.04 -10.57 25.57
N SER A 11 2.29 -11.54 26.45
CA SER A 11 2.00 -12.96 26.19
C SER A 11 0.53 -13.26 25.86
N ARG A 12 -0.38 -12.30 26.14
CA ARG A 12 -1.80 -12.37 25.82
C ARG A 12 -2.10 -12.05 24.36
N TYR A 13 -1.43 -11.05 23.79
CA TYR A 13 -1.65 -10.58 22.41
C TYR A 13 -0.64 -11.25 21.49
N GLY A 14 0.63 -10.87 21.55
CA GLY A 14 1.71 -11.45 20.74
C GLY A 14 1.48 -11.34 19.23
N TYR A 15 0.68 -10.37 18.79
CA TYR A 15 0.50 -10.04 17.38
C TYR A 15 1.65 -9.13 16.94
N ASP A 16 2.19 -9.33 15.74
CA ASP A 16 3.25 -8.48 15.21
C ASP A 16 2.68 -7.17 14.66
N ILE A 17 1.52 -7.25 14.03
CA ILE A 17 0.79 -6.10 13.48
C ILE A 17 -0.70 -6.27 13.77
N VAL A 18 -1.37 -5.17 14.11
CA VAL A 18 -2.83 -5.09 14.18
C VAL A 18 -3.31 -3.98 13.26
N VAL A 19 -4.36 -4.23 12.49
CA VAL A 19 -5.11 -3.19 11.77
C VAL A 19 -6.51 -3.15 12.32
N ALA A 20 -6.91 -2.03 12.89
CA ALA A 20 -8.22 -1.82 13.46
C ALA A 20 -8.97 -0.84 12.57
N THR A 21 -10.08 -1.27 11.96
CA THR A 21 -10.93 -0.43 11.09
C THR A 21 -12.24 -0.15 11.78
N THR A 22 -12.62 1.11 11.91
CA THR A 22 -13.83 1.54 12.61
C THR A 22 -15.09 1.16 11.84
N GLN A 23 -16.17 0.88 12.56
CA GLN A 23 -17.48 0.65 11.96
C GLN A 23 -17.92 1.85 11.11
N LEU A 24 -17.66 3.09 11.57
CA LEU A 24 -17.98 4.29 10.81
C LEU A 24 -17.20 4.39 9.50
N GLY A 25 -15.89 4.13 9.51
CA GLY A 25 -15.06 4.15 8.31
C GLY A 25 -15.46 3.07 7.32
N ILE A 26 -15.73 1.85 7.79
CA ILE A 26 -16.27 0.74 6.98
C ILE A 26 -17.57 1.18 6.31
N ASN A 27 -18.54 1.71 7.08
CA ASN A 27 -19.83 2.10 6.56
C ASN A 27 -19.76 3.26 5.58
N SER A 28 -18.96 4.28 5.87
CA SER A 28 -18.78 5.43 4.99
C SER A 28 -18.21 5.00 3.64
N THR A 29 -17.19 4.15 3.66
CA THR A 29 -16.55 3.62 2.45
C THR A 29 -17.48 2.69 1.66
N MET A 30 -18.22 1.81 2.33
CA MET A 30 -19.20 0.94 1.66
C MET A 30 -20.35 1.73 1.04
N LYS A 31 -20.82 2.80 1.71
CA LYS A 31 -21.85 3.68 1.17
C LYS A 31 -21.33 4.42 -0.06
N LEU A 32 -20.13 4.98 0.01
CA LEU A 32 -19.48 5.66 -1.13
C LEU A 32 -19.36 4.71 -2.33
N TYR A 33 -18.81 3.51 -2.12
CA TYR A 33 -18.74 2.48 -3.16
C TYR A 33 -20.10 2.20 -3.80
N LEU A 34 -21.15 1.96 -3.00
CA LEU A 34 -22.50 1.71 -3.54
C LEU A 34 -23.13 2.92 -4.23
N SER A 35 -22.67 4.14 -3.93
CA SER A 35 -23.16 5.36 -4.58
C SER A 35 -22.58 5.56 -5.98
N GLU A 36 -21.36 5.05 -6.20
CA GLU A 36 -20.61 5.18 -7.45
C GLU A 36 -20.92 4.04 -8.44
N GLN A 37 -21.28 2.87 -7.92
CA GLN A 37 -21.63 1.72 -8.74
C GLN A 37 -23.05 1.82 -9.31
N SER A 38 -23.18 1.75 -10.64
CA SER A 38 -24.48 1.54 -11.29
C SER A 38 -24.74 0.04 -11.49
N ALA A 39 -25.32 -0.61 -10.48
CA ALA A 39 -25.70 -2.01 -10.59
C ALA A 39 -26.81 -2.21 -11.64
N PRO A 40 -26.78 -3.31 -12.43
CA PRO A 40 -27.88 -3.64 -13.33
C PRO A 40 -29.13 -4.04 -12.54
N VAL A 41 -30.30 -3.75 -13.10
CA VAL A 41 -31.57 -4.24 -12.54
C VAL A 41 -31.67 -5.74 -12.75
N VAL A 42 -32.00 -6.44 -11.67
CA VAL A 42 -32.14 -7.89 -11.60
C VAL A 42 -33.61 -8.21 -11.58
N THR A 43 -34.07 -9.03 -12.51
CA THR A 43 -35.47 -9.46 -12.52
C THR A 43 -35.54 -10.96 -12.29
N CYS A 44 -36.19 -11.35 -11.21
CA CYS A 44 -36.40 -12.75 -10.86
C CYS A 44 -37.89 -13.08 -10.95
N CYS A 45 -38.23 -14.10 -11.72
CA CYS A 45 -39.60 -14.58 -11.89
C CYS A 45 -39.65 -16.08 -11.58
N TYR A 46 -40.75 -16.54 -10.98
CA TYR A 46 -40.94 -17.94 -10.64
C TYR A 46 -42.30 -18.44 -11.12
N VAL A 47 -42.28 -19.66 -11.63
CA VAL A 47 -43.47 -20.41 -12.06
C VAL A 47 -43.59 -21.69 -11.26
N GLY A 48 -44.79 -22.21 -11.11
CA GLY A 48 -45.02 -23.45 -10.38
C GLY A 48 -46.48 -23.86 -10.31
N ASP A 49 -46.71 -24.96 -9.58
CA ASP A 49 -48.01 -25.62 -9.42
C ASP A 49 -48.68 -25.32 -8.08
N GLY A 50 -48.11 -24.43 -7.28
CA GLY A 50 -48.57 -24.09 -5.93
C GLY A 50 -47.96 -24.95 -4.82
N THR A 51 -47.21 -26.01 -5.15
CA THR A 51 -46.46 -26.85 -4.20
C THR A 51 -44.94 -26.85 -4.43
N SER A 52 -44.51 -26.57 -5.66
CA SER A 52 -43.10 -26.38 -6.02
C SER A 52 -42.96 -25.15 -6.92
N SER A 53 -41.84 -24.42 -6.79
CA SER A 53 -41.51 -23.26 -7.62
C SER A 53 -40.18 -23.47 -8.32
N GLN A 54 -40.07 -23.02 -9.57
CA GLN A 54 -38.84 -23.03 -10.36
C GLN A 54 -38.61 -21.63 -10.95
N PRO A 55 -37.35 -21.16 -11.04
CA PRO A 55 -37.05 -19.90 -11.69
C PRO A 55 -37.37 -19.97 -13.20
N ILE A 56 -37.91 -18.89 -13.74
CA ILE A 56 -38.10 -18.68 -15.18
C ILE A 56 -37.40 -17.40 -15.61
N ASP A 57 -36.77 -17.43 -16.78
CA ASP A 57 -36.23 -16.23 -17.42
C ASP A 57 -37.37 -15.23 -17.73
N TYR A 58 -37.15 -13.97 -17.38
CA TYR A 58 -38.16 -12.91 -17.49
C TYR A 58 -38.59 -12.64 -18.94
N GLU A 59 -37.64 -12.59 -19.87
CA GLU A 59 -37.93 -12.35 -21.28
C GLU A 59 -38.66 -13.54 -21.91
N LEU A 60 -38.31 -14.76 -21.49
CA LEU A 60 -39.04 -15.97 -21.86
C LEU A 60 -40.48 -15.94 -21.34
N LEU A 61 -40.71 -15.56 -20.09
CA LEU A 61 -42.06 -15.44 -19.50
C LEU A 61 -42.91 -14.44 -20.29
N LYS A 62 -42.38 -13.25 -20.58
CA LYS A 62 -43.07 -12.22 -21.37
C LYS A 62 -43.42 -12.71 -22.77
N LYS A 63 -42.48 -13.39 -23.42
CA LYS A 63 -42.71 -13.96 -24.76
C LYS A 63 -43.78 -15.06 -24.77
N GLN A 64 -43.84 -15.89 -23.73
CA GLN A 64 -44.82 -16.98 -23.63
C GLN A 64 -46.22 -16.50 -23.28
N THR A 65 -46.33 -15.47 -22.43
CA THR A 65 -47.62 -14.99 -21.91
C THR A 65 -48.16 -13.78 -22.65
N GLY A 66 -47.29 -13.03 -23.33
CA GLY A 66 -47.61 -11.70 -23.86
C GLY A 66 -47.85 -10.65 -22.78
N ALA A 67 -47.54 -10.96 -21.52
CA ALA A 67 -47.84 -10.17 -20.34
C ALA A 67 -46.57 -9.83 -19.56
N ASP A 68 -46.47 -8.61 -19.06
CA ASP A 68 -45.37 -8.17 -18.20
C ASP A 68 -45.85 -8.10 -16.74
N PRO A 69 -45.39 -9.00 -15.86
CA PRO A 69 -45.88 -9.03 -14.48
C PRO A 69 -45.60 -7.73 -13.73
N PHE A 70 -44.54 -6.99 -14.06
CA PHE A 70 -44.21 -5.73 -13.38
C PHE A 70 -44.89 -4.48 -13.98
N ALA A 71 -45.69 -4.65 -15.04
CA ALA A 71 -46.49 -3.58 -15.62
C ALA A 71 -47.93 -3.56 -15.10
N VAL A 72 -48.36 -4.62 -14.39
CA VAL A 72 -49.73 -4.73 -13.88
C VAL A 72 -49.87 -3.96 -12.55
N PRO A 73 -50.78 -2.96 -12.47
CA PRO A 73 -51.00 -2.19 -11.24
C PRO A 73 -51.47 -3.04 -10.05
N ASP A 74 -51.19 -2.57 -8.84
CA ASP A 74 -51.65 -3.20 -7.60
C ASP A 74 -53.18 -3.32 -7.51
N GLY A 75 -53.68 -4.40 -6.91
CA GLY A 75 -55.11 -4.61 -6.68
C GLY A 75 -55.93 -4.97 -7.93
N GLU A 76 -55.30 -5.09 -9.10
CA GLU A 76 -55.96 -5.54 -10.32
C GLU A 76 -56.60 -6.93 -10.17
N SER A 77 -57.74 -7.13 -10.84
CA SER A 77 -58.54 -8.36 -10.67
C SER A 77 -57.94 -9.52 -11.47
N PRO A 78 -57.48 -10.61 -10.83
CA PRO A 78 -56.91 -11.76 -11.54
C PRO A 78 -57.84 -12.44 -12.54
N ASP A 79 -59.15 -12.27 -12.37
CA ASP A 79 -60.19 -12.89 -13.21
C ASP A 79 -60.63 -12.01 -14.39
N LYS A 80 -60.24 -10.72 -14.41
CA LYS A 80 -60.67 -9.75 -15.44
C LYS A 80 -59.51 -9.19 -16.25
N ASN A 81 -58.36 -9.01 -15.62
CA ASN A 81 -57.17 -8.48 -16.28
C ASN A 81 -56.55 -9.57 -17.18
N GLN A 82 -56.44 -9.30 -18.48
CA GLN A 82 -55.99 -10.28 -19.45
C GLN A 82 -54.54 -10.73 -19.22
N ASP A 83 -53.69 -9.84 -18.71
CA ASP A 83 -52.29 -10.13 -18.41
C ASP A 83 -52.18 -11.08 -17.22
N LEU A 84 -52.96 -10.83 -16.15
CA LEU A 84 -53.03 -11.72 -14.99
C LEU A 84 -53.61 -13.11 -15.34
N ILE A 85 -54.59 -13.16 -16.24
CA ILE A 85 -55.12 -14.44 -16.75
C ILE A 85 -54.04 -15.21 -17.50
N ASN A 86 -53.24 -14.54 -18.32
CA ASN A 86 -52.15 -15.16 -19.09
C ASN A 86 -51.02 -15.63 -18.17
N LEU A 87 -50.61 -14.81 -17.21
CA LEU A 87 -49.62 -15.15 -16.19
C LEU A 87 -50.08 -16.35 -15.34
N SER A 88 -51.34 -16.36 -14.91
CA SER A 88 -51.89 -17.49 -14.16
C SER A 88 -51.93 -18.78 -14.99
N LYS A 89 -52.19 -18.72 -16.29
CA LYS A 89 -52.17 -19.91 -17.18
C LYS A 89 -50.76 -20.46 -17.37
N ALA A 90 -49.75 -19.60 -17.37
CA ALA A 90 -48.35 -20.00 -17.40
C ALA A 90 -47.82 -20.49 -16.04
N GLY A 91 -48.67 -20.52 -15.00
CA GLY A 91 -48.28 -20.93 -13.66
C GLY A 91 -47.37 -19.91 -12.97
N PHE A 92 -47.36 -18.64 -13.39
CA PHE A 92 -46.63 -17.59 -12.69
C PHE A 92 -47.12 -17.48 -11.25
N LEU A 93 -46.17 -17.43 -10.31
CA LEU A 93 -46.47 -17.32 -8.88
C LEU A 93 -46.16 -15.90 -8.39
N TYR A 94 -44.91 -15.46 -8.59
CA TYR A 94 -44.38 -14.21 -8.07
C TYR A 94 -43.08 -13.82 -8.80
N GLY A 95 -42.68 -12.57 -8.62
CA GLY A 95 -41.39 -12.07 -9.06
C GLY A 95 -40.96 -10.84 -8.26
N PHE A 96 -39.68 -10.53 -8.32
CA PHE A 96 -39.14 -9.27 -7.81
C PHE A 96 -38.14 -8.65 -8.78
N ARG A 97 -38.05 -7.32 -8.76
CA ARG A 97 -36.97 -6.55 -9.39
C ARG A 97 -36.15 -5.90 -8.30
N LEU A 98 -34.83 -6.01 -8.40
CA LEU A 98 -33.89 -5.45 -7.44
C LEU A 98 -32.83 -4.66 -8.21
N GLN A 99 -32.45 -3.50 -7.67
CA GLN A 99 -31.21 -2.83 -8.03
C GLN A 99 -30.39 -2.58 -6.78
N ILE A 100 -29.19 -3.15 -6.72
CA ILE A 100 -28.24 -2.94 -5.62
C ILE A 100 -27.77 -1.49 -5.65
N GLY A 101 -27.74 -0.84 -4.49
CA GLY A 101 -27.23 0.52 -4.36
C GLY A 101 -27.82 1.22 -3.14
N LEU A 102 -27.57 2.53 -3.04
CA LEU A 102 -28.11 3.32 -1.95
C LEU A 102 -29.59 3.67 -2.20
N PRO A 103 -30.45 3.56 -1.16
CA PRO A 103 -31.83 3.97 -1.28
C PRO A 103 -31.92 5.49 -1.52
N PRO A 104 -32.99 5.98 -2.17
CA PRO A 104 -33.16 7.40 -2.51
C PRO A 104 -33.58 8.24 -1.29
N VAL A 105 -32.76 8.25 -0.24
CA VAL A 105 -32.95 8.98 1.02
C VAL A 105 -31.83 9.98 1.23
N ALA A 106 -31.99 10.90 2.18
CA ALA A 106 -30.90 11.78 2.56
C ALA A 106 -29.70 10.96 3.10
N PRO A 107 -28.44 11.36 2.86
CA PRO A 107 -27.27 10.62 3.33
C PRO A 107 -27.29 10.33 4.83
N GLU A 108 -27.79 11.27 5.65
CA GLU A 108 -27.97 11.12 7.09
C GLU A 108 -29.04 10.09 7.50
N ASP A 109 -30.01 9.83 6.63
CA ASP A 109 -31.08 8.84 6.83
C ASP A 109 -30.69 7.46 6.26
N THR A 110 -29.54 7.35 5.59
CA THR A 110 -29.05 6.09 5.03
C THR A 110 -28.57 5.17 6.15
N PRO A 111 -29.22 4.02 6.36
CA PRO A 111 -28.83 3.08 7.40
C PRO A 111 -27.40 2.57 7.22
N ASP A 112 -26.74 2.23 8.31
CA ASP A 112 -25.45 1.53 8.26
C ASP A 112 -25.59 0.19 7.57
N ILE A 113 -24.69 -0.09 6.64
CA ILE A 113 -24.57 -1.35 5.92
C ILE A 113 -24.03 -2.43 6.86
N VAL A 114 -23.08 -2.12 7.74
CA VAL A 114 -22.43 -3.06 8.66
C VAL A 114 -22.65 -2.66 10.11
N GLY A 115 -23.06 -3.62 10.94
CA GLY A 115 -23.01 -3.53 12.39
C GLY A 115 -22.13 -4.63 12.96
N LEU A 116 -20.95 -4.27 13.47
CA LEU A 116 -19.95 -5.22 13.98
C LEU A 116 -20.39 -5.93 15.25
N GLY A 117 -21.17 -5.26 16.10
CA GLY A 117 -21.60 -5.84 17.38
C GLY A 117 -20.45 -6.00 18.37
N ASN A 118 -20.42 -7.15 19.06
CA ASN A 118 -19.44 -7.42 20.13
C ASN A 118 -18.43 -8.52 19.77
N ASP A 119 -18.61 -9.22 18.66
CA ASP A 119 -17.74 -10.31 18.21
C ASP A 119 -17.82 -10.49 16.69
N ALA A 120 -16.80 -11.16 16.12
CA ALA A 120 -16.71 -11.39 14.69
C ALA A 120 -17.63 -12.52 14.17
N THR A 121 -18.42 -13.18 15.03
CA THR A 121 -19.20 -14.38 14.67
C THR A 121 -20.62 -14.07 14.20
N HIS A 122 -21.16 -12.92 14.60
CA HIS A 122 -22.52 -12.48 14.25
C HIS A 122 -22.52 -11.03 13.75
N VAL A 123 -21.67 -10.72 12.77
CA VAL A 123 -21.64 -9.37 12.18
C VAL A 123 -22.86 -9.17 11.30
N ARG A 124 -23.63 -8.12 11.58
CA ARG A 124 -24.89 -7.81 10.90
C ARG A 124 -24.64 -6.99 9.65
N PHE A 125 -25.30 -7.37 8.56
CA PHE A 125 -25.32 -6.61 7.32
C PHE A 125 -26.75 -6.22 6.94
N ASN A 126 -26.95 -4.95 6.63
CA ASN A 126 -28.17 -4.41 6.01
C ASN A 126 -27.96 -4.42 4.49
N LEU A 127 -28.76 -5.21 3.78
CA LEU A 127 -28.77 -5.26 2.32
C LEU A 127 -29.65 -4.13 1.81
N LEU A 128 -29.05 -3.20 1.07
CA LEU A 128 -29.67 -1.97 0.60
C LEU A 128 -29.93 -2.04 -0.91
N SER A 129 -30.98 -1.37 -1.35
CA SER A 129 -31.38 -1.29 -2.75
C SER A 129 -31.80 0.12 -3.14
N THR A 130 -31.42 0.52 -4.35
CA THR A 130 -31.92 1.77 -4.98
C THR A 130 -33.37 1.60 -5.39
N GLU A 131 -33.73 0.42 -5.89
CA GLU A 131 -35.08 0.05 -6.32
C GLU A 131 -35.36 -1.40 -5.90
N LEU A 132 -36.56 -1.63 -5.36
CA LEU A 132 -37.07 -2.96 -5.07
C LEU A 132 -38.57 -3.03 -5.35
N ASP A 133 -38.94 -3.80 -6.37
CA ASP A 133 -40.33 -4.11 -6.71
C ASP A 133 -40.64 -5.57 -6.44
N VAL A 134 -41.84 -5.86 -5.97
CA VAL A 134 -42.29 -7.22 -5.74
C VAL A 134 -43.73 -7.39 -6.22
N VAL A 135 -43.94 -8.42 -7.02
CA VAL A 135 -45.24 -8.74 -7.63
C VAL A 135 -45.63 -10.18 -7.37
N GLY A 136 -46.93 -10.47 -7.26
CA GLY A 136 -47.39 -11.85 -7.12
C GLY A 136 -48.88 -12.01 -6.86
N PHE A 137 -49.33 -13.26 -7.01
CA PHE A 137 -50.69 -13.64 -6.64
C PHE A 137 -50.79 -13.89 -5.14
N VAL A 138 -51.74 -13.22 -4.48
CA VAL A 138 -52.08 -13.49 -3.08
C VAL A 138 -53.19 -14.54 -3.02
N PRO A 139 -52.95 -15.69 -2.35
CA PRO A 139 -53.95 -16.74 -2.24
C PRO A 139 -55.14 -16.29 -1.39
N ALA A 140 -56.33 -16.75 -1.77
CA ALA A 140 -57.55 -16.52 -1.02
C ALA A 140 -57.53 -17.28 0.33
N THR A 141 -57.46 -16.58 1.46
CA THR A 141 -57.58 -17.19 2.80
C THR A 141 -59.01 -17.10 3.36
N GLY A 142 -59.75 -18.22 3.33
CA GLY A 142 -61.12 -18.33 3.86
C GLY A 142 -62.17 -18.74 2.83
N SER A 143 -63.40 -19.02 3.29
CA SER A 143 -64.50 -19.52 2.45
C SER A 143 -65.11 -18.47 1.50
N ASN A 144 -64.79 -17.18 1.68
CA ASN A 144 -65.32 -16.05 0.90
C ASN A 144 -64.23 -15.15 0.29
N SER A 145 -62.96 -15.54 0.33
CA SER A 145 -61.84 -14.75 -0.20
C SER A 145 -61.64 -15.01 -1.70
N VAL A 146 -61.34 -13.95 -2.45
CA VAL A 146 -61.03 -14.00 -3.89
C VAL A 146 -59.52 -13.87 -4.05
N ARG A 147 -58.94 -14.55 -5.05
CA ARG A 147 -57.53 -14.37 -5.42
C ARG A 147 -57.28 -12.91 -5.75
N SER A 148 -56.21 -12.33 -5.21
CA SER A 148 -55.83 -10.94 -5.49
C SER A 148 -54.43 -10.85 -6.07
N TRP A 149 -54.11 -9.70 -6.65
CA TRP A 149 -52.81 -9.37 -7.20
C TRP A 149 -52.16 -8.29 -6.34
N SER A 150 -50.89 -8.51 -6.02
CA SER A 150 -50.05 -7.52 -5.35
C SER A 150 -48.95 -7.06 -6.29
N SER A 151 -48.75 -5.76 -6.37
CA SER A 151 -47.67 -5.10 -7.11
C SER A 151 -47.16 -3.94 -6.27
N LEU A 152 -46.08 -4.17 -5.55
CA LEU A 152 -45.57 -3.26 -4.53
C LEU A 152 -44.19 -2.79 -4.94
N SER A 153 -43.96 -1.49 -4.82
CA SER A 153 -42.64 -0.87 -5.04
C SER A 153 -42.21 -0.20 -3.75
N GLN A 154 -40.94 -0.35 -3.39
CA GLN A 154 -40.33 0.40 -2.31
C GLN A 154 -40.50 1.90 -2.60
N SER A 155 -41.36 2.56 -1.84
CA SER A 155 -41.74 3.96 -2.07
C SER A 155 -41.22 4.84 -0.93
N TYR A 156 -40.25 5.70 -1.22
CA TYR A 156 -39.80 6.77 -0.33
C TYR A 156 -40.36 8.12 -0.80
N PRO A 157 -40.87 9.00 0.09
CA PRO A 157 -40.84 8.95 1.57
C PRO A 157 -42.04 8.23 2.23
N GLY A 158 -42.73 7.31 1.53
CA GLY A 158 -44.09 6.90 1.86
C GLY A 158 -44.31 5.77 2.88
N ASP A 159 -43.49 4.71 2.94
CA ASP A 159 -43.82 3.50 3.74
C ASP A 159 -42.62 2.77 4.40
N SER A 160 -41.52 3.46 4.66
CA SER A 160 -40.25 2.94 5.22
C SER A 160 -39.35 2.18 4.23
N LEU A 161 -38.05 2.18 4.48
CA LEU A 161 -37.07 1.45 3.69
C LEU A 161 -37.23 -0.06 3.88
N TRP A 162 -37.20 -0.80 2.77
CA TRP A 162 -37.24 -2.26 2.78
C TRP A 162 -35.82 -2.82 2.95
N ILE A 163 -35.42 -3.00 4.21
CA ILE A 163 -34.07 -3.48 4.56
C ILE A 163 -34.12 -4.98 4.88
N PHE A 164 -33.33 -5.77 4.16
CA PHE A 164 -33.08 -7.17 4.48
C PHE A 164 -31.83 -7.24 5.36
N GLN A 165 -31.91 -7.97 6.47
CA GLN A 165 -30.80 -8.10 7.41
C GLN A 165 -30.25 -9.52 7.36
N CYS A 166 -28.94 -9.65 7.24
CA CYS A 166 -28.25 -10.91 7.37
C CYS A 166 -27.14 -10.83 8.42
N ALA A 167 -26.71 -11.98 8.93
CA ALA A 167 -25.57 -12.10 9.82
C ALA A 167 -24.54 -13.04 9.20
N ALA A 168 -23.27 -12.62 9.22
CA ALA A 168 -22.14 -13.39 8.73
C ALA A 168 -21.11 -13.62 9.84
N ASP A 169 -20.48 -14.79 9.79
CA ASP A 169 -19.27 -15.07 10.57
C ASP A 169 -18.07 -14.57 9.75
N LEU A 170 -17.33 -13.60 10.28
CA LEU A 170 -16.16 -13.00 9.63
C LEU A 170 -14.84 -13.61 10.11
N ARG A 171 -14.87 -14.63 10.97
CA ARG A 171 -13.65 -15.35 11.36
C ARG A 171 -13.08 -16.07 10.15
N LEU A 172 -11.76 -16.09 10.08
CA LEU A 172 -11.04 -16.82 9.05
C LEU A 172 -10.97 -18.29 9.41
N ASP A 173 -11.58 -19.16 8.60
CA ASP A 173 -11.38 -20.61 8.72
C ASP A 173 -9.97 -20.98 8.26
N THR A 174 -9.42 -22.07 8.78
CA THR A 174 -8.16 -22.63 8.27
C THR A 174 -8.48 -23.64 7.18
N VAL A 175 -7.97 -23.45 5.96
CA VAL A 175 -8.10 -24.48 4.91
C VAL A 175 -7.10 -25.61 5.22
N PRO A 176 -7.56 -26.85 5.45
CA PRO A 176 -6.65 -27.97 5.65
C PRO A 176 -5.78 -28.17 4.38
N PRO A 177 -4.48 -28.49 4.51
CA PRO A 177 -3.59 -28.68 3.36
C PRO A 177 -4.12 -29.67 2.30
N ALA A 178 -4.88 -30.68 2.75
CA ALA A 178 -5.52 -31.66 1.88
C ALA A 178 -6.63 -31.08 0.97
N LYS A 179 -7.30 -29.99 1.39
CA LYS A 179 -8.32 -29.29 0.59
C LYS A 179 -7.72 -28.23 -0.32
N TYR A 180 -6.55 -27.67 0.03
CA TYR A 180 -5.87 -26.65 -0.78
C TYR A 180 -5.59 -27.13 -2.21
N GLY A 181 -5.10 -28.36 -2.37
CA GLY A 181 -4.83 -28.95 -3.70
C GLY A 181 -6.06 -29.04 -4.61
N THR A 182 -7.26 -29.04 -4.03
CA THR A 182 -8.54 -29.14 -4.76
C THR A 182 -9.16 -27.79 -5.12
N LEU A 183 -8.57 -26.67 -4.67
CA LEU A 183 -9.07 -25.34 -5.00
C LEU A 183 -8.78 -24.97 -6.48
N PRO A 184 -9.65 -24.17 -7.12
CA PRO A 184 -9.36 -23.61 -8.44
C PRO A 184 -8.05 -22.80 -8.47
N GLU A 185 -7.35 -22.80 -9.59
CA GLU A 185 -6.04 -22.11 -9.72
C GLU A 185 -6.11 -20.59 -9.47
N PRO A 186 -7.13 -19.85 -9.95
CA PRO A 186 -7.28 -18.43 -9.62
C PRO A 186 -7.48 -18.19 -8.12
N VAL A 187 -8.19 -19.10 -7.45
CA VAL A 187 -8.42 -19.04 -5.99
C VAL A 187 -7.10 -19.28 -5.27
N LYS A 188 -6.32 -20.30 -5.64
CA LYS A 188 -4.98 -20.58 -5.10
C LYS A 188 -4.00 -19.41 -5.30
N GLN A 189 -4.03 -18.75 -6.46
CA GLN A 189 -3.16 -17.60 -6.75
C GLN A 189 -3.47 -16.42 -5.83
N ARG A 190 -4.74 -16.05 -5.65
CA ARG A 190 -5.14 -14.96 -4.73
C ARG A 190 -4.94 -15.32 -3.26
N LEU A 191 -5.07 -16.60 -2.93
CA LEU A 191 -4.82 -17.17 -1.60
C LEU A 191 -3.32 -17.20 -1.23
N SER A 192 -2.43 -17.21 -2.23
CA SER A 192 -0.97 -17.20 -2.04
C SER A 192 -0.39 -15.80 -1.78
N THR A 193 -1.21 -14.75 -1.90
CA THR A 193 -0.85 -13.35 -1.66
C THR A 193 -1.80 -12.74 -0.63
N VAL A 194 -1.30 -12.24 0.50
CA VAL A 194 -2.11 -11.50 1.49
C VAL A 194 -2.62 -10.14 0.94
N GLN A 195 -2.26 -9.80 -0.31
CA GLN A 195 -2.73 -8.61 -1.02
C GLN A 195 -4.25 -8.69 -1.23
N GLY A 196 -5.00 -7.77 -0.64
CA GLY A 196 -6.47 -7.68 -0.75
C GLY A 196 -7.26 -8.18 0.46
N ALA A 197 -6.60 -8.75 1.49
CA ALA A 197 -7.26 -9.26 2.70
C ALA A 197 -8.07 -8.20 3.51
N PHE A 198 -7.78 -6.92 3.25
CA PHE A 198 -8.31 -5.75 3.95
C PHE A 198 -9.26 -4.92 3.09
N SER A 199 -9.50 -5.33 1.84
CA SER A 199 -10.32 -4.57 0.90
C SER A 199 -11.80 -4.61 1.29
N ILE A 200 -12.51 -3.51 1.05
CA ILE A 200 -13.95 -3.41 1.33
C ILE A 200 -14.77 -4.33 0.43
N GLN A 201 -14.29 -4.56 -0.79
CA GLN A 201 -14.83 -5.54 -1.73
C GLN A 201 -14.82 -6.95 -1.13
N GLN A 202 -13.73 -7.33 -0.46
CA GLN A 202 -13.66 -8.62 0.22
C GLN A 202 -14.68 -8.71 1.38
N LEU A 203 -14.90 -7.63 2.13
CA LEU A 203 -15.91 -7.59 3.20
C LEU A 203 -17.35 -7.76 2.66
N PHE A 204 -17.69 -7.12 1.53
CA PHE A 204 -18.97 -7.33 0.84
C PHE A 204 -19.16 -8.79 0.40
N LEU A 205 -18.08 -9.46 0.00
CA LEU A 205 -18.15 -10.81 -0.55
C LEU A 205 -18.08 -11.91 0.53
N ASP A 206 -17.65 -11.57 1.76
CA ASP A 206 -17.74 -12.43 2.95
C ASP A 206 -19.21 -12.69 3.38
N LEU A 207 -20.19 -12.06 2.71
CA LEU A 207 -21.61 -12.44 2.73
C LEU A 207 -21.86 -13.89 2.22
N SER A 208 -20.87 -14.59 1.70
CA SER A 208 -20.99 -16.01 1.31
C SER A 208 -21.37 -16.97 2.45
N THR A 209 -21.11 -16.58 3.71
CA THR A 209 -21.54 -17.32 4.91
C THR A 209 -22.78 -16.69 5.56
N ALA A 210 -23.33 -15.63 4.96
CA ALA A 210 -24.40 -14.85 5.56
C ALA A 210 -25.71 -15.65 5.61
N THR A 211 -26.35 -15.59 6.77
CA THR A 211 -27.67 -16.14 7.00
C THR A 211 -28.66 -15.01 7.14
N LEU A 212 -29.83 -15.12 6.51
CA LEU A 212 -30.87 -14.11 6.64
C LEU A 212 -31.41 -14.10 8.08
N VAL A 213 -31.40 -12.93 8.70
CA VAL A 213 -31.85 -12.69 10.09
C VAL A 213 -33.22 -12.04 10.11
N ALA A 214 -33.47 -11.08 9.21
CA ALA A 214 -34.74 -10.37 9.12
C ALA A 214 -35.08 -9.97 7.68
N ILE A 215 -36.38 -10.01 7.37
CA ILE A 215 -36.96 -9.40 6.16
C ILE A 215 -37.77 -8.16 6.55
N PRO A 216 -38.05 -7.25 5.61
CA PRO A 216 -38.91 -6.09 5.88
C PRO A 216 -40.32 -6.50 6.33
N ASP A 217 -40.82 -5.85 7.38
CA ASP A 217 -42.18 -6.05 7.90
C ASP A 217 -43.19 -5.26 7.05
N VAL A 218 -43.53 -5.80 5.88
CA VAL A 218 -44.56 -5.25 4.97
C VAL A 218 -45.83 -6.08 5.14
N LYS A 219 -46.93 -5.41 5.52
CA LYS A 219 -48.19 -6.09 5.89
C LYS A 219 -48.80 -6.85 4.71
N GLU A 220 -48.62 -6.32 3.52
CA GLU A 220 -49.23 -6.75 2.26
C GLU A 220 -48.72 -8.14 1.83
N TRP A 221 -47.48 -8.50 2.18
CA TRP A 221 -46.93 -9.82 1.91
C TRP A 221 -46.79 -10.73 3.13
N ALA A 222 -47.11 -10.24 4.34
CA ALA A 222 -46.94 -10.99 5.57
C ALA A 222 -47.81 -12.26 5.57
N GLY A 223 -47.19 -13.43 5.80
CA GLY A 223 -47.90 -14.72 5.79
C GLY A 223 -48.31 -15.22 4.40
N THR A 224 -47.86 -14.57 3.32
CA THR A 224 -48.08 -15.02 1.94
C THR A 224 -46.91 -15.89 1.43
N PRO A 225 -47.09 -16.68 0.35
CA PRO A 225 -45.99 -17.39 -0.31
C PRO A 225 -44.84 -16.47 -0.77
N LEU A 226 -45.13 -15.19 -0.99
CA LEU A 226 -44.14 -14.19 -1.38
C LEU A 226 -43.13 -13.89 -0.27
N ALA A 227 -43.59 -13.77 0.98
CA ALA A 227 -42.71 -13.60 2.14
C ALA A 227 -41.79 -14.82 2.35
N TRP A 228 -42.30 -16.03 2.14
CA TRP A 228 -41.48 -17.25 2.20
C TRP A 228 -40.39 -17.24 1.12
N MET A 229 -40.69 -16.82 -0.10
CA MET A 229 -39.68 -16.72 -1.16
C MET A 229 -38.58 -15.71 -0.82
N LEU A 230 -38.97 -14.49 -0.42
CA LEU A 230 -38.01 -13.45 -0.04
C LEU A 230 -37.11 -13.93 1.10
N GLN A 231 -37.66 -14.73 2.02
CA GLN A 231 -36.89 -15.32 3.10
C GLN A 231 -35.88 -16.40 2.63
N ASN A 232 -36.19 -17.14 1.58
CA ASN A 232 -35.37 -18.30 1.16
C ASN A 232 -34.45 -18.03 -0.03
N TYR A 233 -34.72 -17.01 -0.86
CA TYR A 233 -34.00 -16.81 -2.13
C TYR A 233 -33.42 -15.40 -2.31
N PHE A 234 -33.91 -14.39 -1.59
CA PHE A 234 -33.47 -13.00 -1.80
C PHE A 234 -31.96 -12.84 -1.57
N VAL A 235 -31.44 -13.37 -0.45
CA VAL A 235 -30.02 -13.27 -0.09
C VAL A 235 -29.14 -13.92 -1.14
N ASP A 236 -29.51 -15.11 -1.62
CA ASP A 236 -28.73 -15.83 -2.64
C ASP A 236 -28.65 -15.02 -3.95
N VAL A 237 -29.77 -14.42 -4.37
CA VAL A 237 -29.81 -13.56 -5.57
C VAL A 237 -29.00 -12.29 -5.35
N TYR A 238 -29.15 -11.64 -4.20
CA TYR A 238 -28.43 -10.41 -3.85
C TYR A 238 -26.92 -10.65 -3.83
N VAL A 239 -26.48 -11.73 -3.17
CA VAL A 239 -25.05 -12.11 -3.10
C VAL A 239 -24.51 -12.49 -4.48
N ALA A 240 -25.27 -13.21 -5.30
CA ALA A 240 -24.85 -13.54 -6.67
C ALA A 240 -24.66 -12.29 -7.53
N GLN A 241 -25.51 -11.28 -7.35
CA GLN A 241 -25.42 -10.00 -8.03
C GLN A 241 -24.24 -9.15 -7.56
N LEU A 242 -24.01 -9.08 -6.25
CA LEU A 242 -22.79 -8.48 -5.71
C LEU A 242 -21.53 -9.15 -6.28
N ARG A 243 -21.50 -10.48 -6.39
CA ARG A 243 -20.37 -11.20 -7.02
C ARG A 243 -20.18 -10.84 -8.49
N ALA A 244 -21.26 -10.62 -9.23
CA ALA A 244 -21.17 -10.22 -10.63
C ALA A 244 -20.59 -8.80 -10.78
N LEU A 245 -20.86 -7.90 -9.83
CA LEU A 245 -20.34 -6.53 -9.81
C LEU A 245 -18.88 -6.46 -9.38
N ILE A 246 -18.52 -7.22 -8.35
CA ILE A 246 -17.26 -7.05 -7.60
C ILE A 246 -16.25 -8.18 -7.93
N GLY A 247 -16.72 -9.28 -8.53
CA GLY A 247 -15.94 -10.49 -8.80
C GLY A 247 -16.11 -11.60 -7.75
N ASP A 248 -15.59 -12.79 -8.03
CA ASP A 248 -15.65 -13.92 -7.10
C ASP A 248 -14.71 -13.70 -5.88
N PRO A 249 -15.20 -13.88 -4.63
CA PRO A 249 -14.37 -13.73 -3.43
C PRO A 249 -13.32 -14.81 -3.31
N VAL A 250 -12.24 -14.45 -2.63
CA VAL A 250 -11.40 -15.41 -1.93
C VAL A 250 -12.01 -15.57 -0.53
N LEU A 251 -12.81 -16.62 -0.34
CA LEU A 251 -13.56 -16.91 0.89
C LEU A 251 -12.72 -16.78 2.18
N ASN A 252 -13.40 -16.53 3.32
CA ASN A 252 -12.98 -16.57 4.75
C ASN A 252 -11.98 -17.68 5.11
N CYS A 253 -10.76 -17.61 4.58
CA CYS A 253 -9.78 -18.67 4.68
C CYS A 253 -8.42 -18.04 4.95
N SER A 254 -7.89 -18.28 6.14
CA SER A 254 -6.48 -18.05 6.42
C SER A 254 -5.70 -19.24 5.85
N ILE A 255 -4.66 -18.96 5.07
CA ILE A 255 -3.75 -19.99 4.59
C ILE A 255 -2.50 -20.00 5.44
N ILE A 256 -2.19 -21.20 5.94
CA ILE A 256 -0.91 -21.56 6.50
C ILE A 256 -0.11 -22.22 5.37
N GLN A 257 0.39 -21.45 4.41
CA GLN A 257 1.40 -21.91 3.46
C GLN A 257 2.47 -20.83 3.29
N GLN A 258 3.71 -21.25 3.52
CA GLN A 258 4.91 -20.44 3.39
C GLN A 258 5.00 -19.81 1.99
N PRO A 259 5.15 -18.48 1.87
CA PRO A 259 5.35 -17.87 0.58
C PRO A 259 6.72 -18.28 0.03
N LYS A 260 6.70 -18.87 -1.17
CA LYS A 260 7.88 -18.91 -2.03
C LYS A 260 8.04 -17.53 -2.65
N ALA A 261 8.98 -16.76 -2.12
CA ALA A 261 9.61 -15.54 -2.66
C ALA A 261 8.78 -14.75 -3.70
N VAL A 262 8.02 -13.77 -3.22
CA VAL A 262 7.61 -12.59 -4.00
C VAL A 262 8.36 -11.40 -3.39
N THR A 263 8.73 -10.43 -4.23
CA THR A 263 9.48 -9.17 -3.98
C THR A 263 9.28 -8.57 -2.57
N PRO A 264 10.35 -8.06 -1.91
CA PRO A 264 10.34 -7.88 -0.45
C PRO A 264 9.51 -6.68 0.00
N THR A 265 8.30 -6.92 0.50
CA THR A 265 7.82 -6.17 1.66
C THR A 265 8.71 -6.57 2.85
N GLU A 266 9.29 -5.62 3.60
CA GLU A 266 10.14 -5.96 4.76
C GLU A 266 9.37 -6.63 5.92
N LEU A 267 8.02 -6.61 5.86
CA LEU A 267 7.09 -7.23 6.80
C LEU A 267 6.07 -8.13 6.06
N PRO A 268 6.49 -9.29 5.52
CA PRO A 268 5.55 -10.19 4.89
C PRO A 268 4.63 -10.80 5.95
N ILE A 269 3.32 -10.57 5.84
CA ILE A 269 2.34 -11.25 6.69
C ILE A 269 2.35 -12.73 6.34
N THR A 270 2.60 -13.57 7.34
CA THR A 270 2.63 -15.03 7.20
C THR A 270 1.38 -15.70 7.74
N SER A 271 0.66 -15.03 8.64
CA SER A 271 -0.62 -15.50 9.19
C SER A 271 -1.51 -14.33 9.59
N MET A 272 -2.83 -14.54 9.52
CA MET A 272 -3.83 -13.52 9.83
C MET A 272 -5.06 -14.15 10.50
N SER A 273 -5.67 -13.41 11.42
CA SER A 273 -7.00 -13.66 11.99
C SER A 273 -7.80 -12.37 12.07
N ARG A 274 -9.08 -12.46 12.43
CA ARG A 274 -9.98 -11.31 12.59
C ARG A 274 -10.71 -11.40 13.92
N GLU A 275 -10.94 -10.24 14.54
CA GLU A 275 -11.69 -10.08 15.77
C GLU A 275 -12.48 -8.76 15.73
N VAL A 276 -13.55 -8.64 16.51
CA VAL A 276 -14.22 -7.36 16.72
C VAL A 276 -13.83 -6.83 18.10
N SER A 277 -13.29 -5.63 18.14
CA SER A 277 -13.01 -4.93 19.39
C SER A 277 -14.14 -3.97 19.70
N ALA A 278 -15.02 -4.41 20.59
CA ALA A 278 -16.07 -3.58 21.15
C ALA A 278 -15.48 -2.40 21.94
N VAL A 279 -16.18 -1.27 21.91
CA VAL A 279 -15.79 -0.09 22.68
C VAL A 279 -15.68 -0.41 24.18
N VAL A 280 -14.56 0.01 24.78
CA VAL A 280 -14.29 -0.19 26.21
C VAL A 280 -14.37 1.12 26.99
N GLY A 281 -14.77 1.00 28.25
CA GLY A 281 -14.81 2.08 29.21
C GLY A 281 -13.43 2.41 29.81
N PRO A 282 -13.36 3.39 30.72
CA PRO A 282 -12.11 3.77 31.41
C PRO A 282 -11.48 2.65 32.26
N ASP A 283 -12.27 1.64 32.63
CA ASP A 283 -11.83 0.43 33.35
C ASP A 283 -11.28 -0.66 32.41
N GLY A 284 -11.30 -0.42 31.10
CA GLY A 284 -10.88 -1.38 30.08
C GLY A 284 -11.89 -2.52 29.86
N ALA A 285 -13.10 -2.42 30.41
CA ALA A 285 -14.17 -3.38 30.19
C ALA A 285 -15.10 -2.93 29.04
N PRO A 286 -15.69 -3.86 28.26
CA PRO A 286 -16.64 -3.52 27.22
C PRO A 286 -17.85 -2.76 27.75
N VAL A 287 -18.20 -1.65 27.10
CA VAL A 287 -19.39 -0.86 27.44
C VAL A 287 -20.64 -1.71 27.15
N GLN A 288 -21.50 -1.84 28.15
CA GLN A 288 -22.78 -2.53 27.98
C GLN A 288 -23.77 -1.61 27.25
N ASN A 289 -24.39 -2.10 26.18
CA ASN A 289 -25.34 -1.35 25.34
C ASN A 289 -24.77 0.00 24.84
N PRO A 290 -23.72 -0.03 24.00
CA PRO A 290 -23.10 1.19 23.48
C PRO A 290 -24.10 2.02 22.68
N THR A 291 -24.04 3.34 22.84
CA THR A 291 -24.77 4.30 21.99
C THR A 291 -24.32 4.20 20.54
N ALA A 292 -25.10 4.72 19.58
CA ALA A 292 -24.71 4.74 18.16
C ALA A 292 -23.32 5.37 17.96
N GLU A 293 -23.06 6.51 18.62
CA GLU A 293 -21.75 7.18 18.54
C GLU A 293 -20.59 6.37 19.10
N GLN A 294 -20.85 5.47 20.05
CA GLN A 294 -19.85 4.55 20.60
C GLN A 294 -19.68 3.30 19.73
N GLN A 295 -20.73 2.89 19.01
CA GLN A 295 -20.65 1.81 18.03
C GLN A 295 -19.85 2.22 16.80
N ASP A 296 -19.88 3.50 16.42
CA ASP A 296 -19.08 4.07 15.33
C ASP A 296 -17.59 3.73 15.45
N ILE A 297 -17.06 3.72 16.68
CA ILE A 297 -15.64 3.47 16.98
C ILE A 297 -15.33 2.02 17.36
N THR A 298 -16.32 1.12 17.35
CA THR A 298 -16.06 -0.33 17.39
C THR A 298 -15.24 -0.70 16.17
N THR A 299 -14.22 -1.54 16.33
CA THR A 299 -13.31 -1.88 15.24
C THR A 299 -13.38 -3.34 14.82
N LEU A 300 -13.24 -3.58 13.52
CA LEU A 300 -12.86 -4.88 12.98
C LEU A 300 -11.33 -4.93 12.92
N ASP A 301 -10.75 -5.82 13.72
CA ASP A 301 -9.32 -5.94 13.95
C ASP A 301 -8.76 -7.12 13.16
N TYR A 302 -7.83 -6.83 12.27
CA TYR A 302 -7.03 -7.81 11.56
C TYR A 302 -5.75 -8.04 12.35
N LEU A 303 -5.59 -9.26 12.86
CA LEU A 303 -4.50 -9.67 13.73
C LEU A 303 -3.46 -10.41 12.89
N CYS A 304 -2.24 -9.90 12.81
CA CYS A 304 -1.24 -10.40 11.87
C CYS A 304 0.04 -10.88 12.56
N ALA A 305 0.64 -11.91 11.99
CA ALA A 305 1.98 -12.38 12.30
C ALA A 305 2.90 -12.23 11.08
N ILE A 306 4.18 -11.95 11.31
CA ILE A 306 5.22 -11.81 10.28
C ILE A 306 6.30 -12.89 10.49
N ASP A 307 7.17 -13.10 9.50
CA ASP A 307 8.38 -13.93 9.64
C ASP A 307 8.12 -15.34 10.25
N ASP A 308 6.98 -15.94 9.91
CA ASP A 308 6.47 -17.23 10.43
C ASP A 308 6.28 -17.27 11.97
N HIS A 309 6.17 -16.11 12.63
CA HIS A 309 5.80 -16.03 14.03
C HIS A 309 4.44 -16.69 14.29
N LYS A 310 4.30 -17.24 15.50
CA LYS A 310 3.06 -17.89 15.91
C LYS A 310 1.98 -16.84 16.12
N LEU A 311 0.91 -16.90 15.32
CA LEU A 311 -0.29 -16.12 15.59
C LEU A 311 -1.02 -16.69 16.81
N ASN A 312 -1.19 -15.86 17.84
CA ASN A 312 -1.97 -16.22 19.00
C ASN A 312 -3.47 -16.19 18.70
N ALA A 313 -4.27 -16.85 19.54
CA ALA A 313 -5.72 -16.77 19.43
C ALA A 313 -6.18 -15.31 19.59
N PRO A 314 -7.23 -14.88 18.87
CA PRO A 314 -7.86 -13.59 19.08
C PRO A 314 -8.20 -13.33 20.55
N TYR A 315 -7.90 -12.13 21.04
CA TYR A 315 -8.19 -11.72 22.40
C TYR A 315 -8.59 -10.24 22.44
N PRO A 316 -9.68 -9.86 23.14
CA PRO A 316 -10.14 -8.48 23.17
C PRO A 316 -9.10 -7.50 23.74
N PHE A 317 -8.99 -6.34 23.11
CA PHE A 317 -8.19 -5.24 23.64
C PHE A 317 -8.91 -4.54 24.78
N ASN A 318 -8.14 -4.10 25.79
CA ASN A 318 -8.68 -3.32 26.90
C ASN A 318 -8.47 -1.81 26.69
N TRP A 319 -8.25 -1.37 25.45
CA TRP A 319 -8.23 0.03 25.01
C TRP A 319 -9.05 0.17 23.72
N ASN A 320 -9.41 1.40 23.38
CA ASN A 320 -10.02 1.70 22.08
C ASN A 320 -8.91 2.10 21.09
N TRP A 321 -9.03 1.70 19.84
CA TRP A 321 -8.08 2.08 18.79
C TRP A 321 -8.26 3.54 18.34
N VAL A 322 -9.50 4.00 18.20
CA VAL A 322 -9.85 5.38 17.83
C VAL A 322 -10.65 6.03 18.95
N ASP A 323 -10.36 7.27 19.31
CA ASP A 323 -11.18 8.02 20.27
C ASP A 323 -12.48 8.50 19.62
N ALA A 324 -13.56 8.61 20.40
CA ALA A 324 -14.84 9.11 19.92
C ALA A 324 -14.75 10.54 19.36
N THR A 325 -13.77 11.34 19.81
CA THR A 325 -13.54 12.68 19.25
C THR A 325 -12.85 12.67 17.90
N GLU A 326 -12.14 11.59 17.55
CA GLU A 326 -11.31 11.46 16.35
C GLU A 326 -12.02 10.70 15.22
N LYS A 327 -13.20 10.14 15.49
CA LYS A 327 -13.91 9.22 14.58
C LYS A 327 -14.27 9.77 13.19
N ARG A 328 -14.28 11.10 13.02
CA ARG A 328 -14.54 11.75 11.71
C ARG A 328 -13.27 12.06 10.95
N GLU A 329 -12.13 11.96 11.61
CA GLU A 329 -10.81 12.26 11.06
C GLU A 329 -10.13 10.96 10.62
N TYR A 330 -10.35 9.86 11.35
CA TYR A 330 -9.67 8.59 11.11
C TYR A 330 -10.64 7.43 10.94
N ASP A 331 -10.37 6.60 9.93
CA ASP A 331 -11.13 5.37 9.67
C ASP A 331 -10.60 4.18 10.46
N GLY A 332 -9.40 4.29 11.03
CA GLY A 332 -8.78 3.21 11.79
C GLY A 332 -7.36 3.50 12.27
N VAL A 333 -6.70 2.43 12.72
CA VAL A 333 -5.32 2.44 13.21
C VAL A 333 -4.56 1.21 12.73
N VAL A 334 -3.29 1.38 12.36
CA VAL A 334 -2.31 0.30 12.24
C VAL A 334 -1.35 0.37 13.41
N ALA A 335 -1.12 -0.74 14.09
CA ALA A 335 -0.18 -0.82 15.21
C ALA A 335 0.87 -1.91 14.95
N ILE A 336 2.15 -1.58 15.14
CA ILE A 336 3.28 -2.49 15.01
C ILE A 336 3.85 -2.74 16.40
N ASN A 337 3.95 -4.02 16.72
CA ASN A 337 4.52 -4.49 17.97
C ASN A 337 5.97 -4.00 18.15
N ARG A 338 6.25 -3.42 19.31
CA ARG A 338 7.58 -2.90 19.65
C ARG A 338 8.70 -3.92 19.53
N ALA A 339 8.46 -5.19 19.84
CA ALA A 339 9.47 -6.25 19.78
C ALA A 339 9.83 -6.56 18.32
N SER A 340 8.81 -6.65 17.46
CA SER A 340 8.98 -6.85 16.02
C SER A 340 9.69 -5.65 15.38
N LEU A 341 9.34 -4.43 15.80
CA LEU A 341 10.03 -3.21 15.38
C LEU A 341 11.49 -3.16 15.85
N ALA A 342 11.75 -3.44 17.14
CA ALA A 342 13.09 -3.46 17.72
C ALA A 342 13.99 -4.48 17.02
N GLU A 343 13.45 -5.63 16.62
CA GLU A 343 14.17 -6.65 15.89
C GLU A 343 14.57 -6.18 14.47
N LYS A 344 13.69 -5.48 13.75
CA LYS A 344 14.06 -4.86 12.44
C LYS A 344 15.14 -3.80 12.60
N ILE A 345 15.02 -2.93 13.61
CA ILE A 345 16.06 -1.95 13.93
C ILE A 345 17.38 -2.66 14.28
N ARG A 346 17.33 -3.75 15.04
CA ARG A 346 18.50 -4.56 15.41
C ARG A 346 19.20 -5.09 14.17
N GLN A 347 18.47 -5.63 13.20
CA GLN A 347 19.02 -6.17 11.95
C GLN A 347 19.74 -5.09 11.14
N GLN A 348 19.23 -3.87 11.10
CA GLN A 348 19.87 -2.74 10.42
C GLN A 348 21.11 -2.21 11.15
N MET A 349 21.11 -2.26 12.49
CA MET A 349 22.18 -1.69 13.31
C MET A 349 23.34 -2.65 13.61
N ILE A 350 23.11 -3.97 13.62
CA ILE A 350 24.05 -4.95 14.19
C ILE A 350 25.44 -4.90 13.55
N ALA A 351 25.54 -4.73 12.23
CA ALA A 351 26.83 -4.66 11.54
C ALA A 351 27.65 -3.42 11.98
N ASN A 352 26.98 -2.26 12.08
CA ASN A 352 27.61 -1.02 12.55
C ASN A 352 27.97 -1.11 14.04
N VAL A 353 27.13 -1.74 14.86
CA VAL A 353 27.43 -2.00 16.28
C VAL A 353 28.68 -2.87 16.41
N MET A 354 28.76 -4.00 15.71
CA MET A 354 29.90 -4.90 15.77
C MET A 354 31.21 -4.23 15.34
N ALA A 355 31.16 -3.33 14.35
CA ALA A 355 32.32 -2.54 13.93
C ALA A 355 32.85 -1.61 15.04
N ASN A 356 32.03 -1.28 16.04
CA ASN A 356 32.38 -0.45 17.19
C ASN A 356 32.60 -1.27 18.48
N CYS A 357 32.43 -2.59 18.43
CA CYS A 357 32.81 -3.48 19.52
C CYS A 357 34.30 -3.84 19.40
N TYR A 358 35.16 -3.06 20.06
CA TYR A 358 36.62 -3.19 19.94
C TYR A 358 37.20 -4.24 20.90
N GLN A 359 37.79 -5.30 20.38
CA GLN A 359 38.57 -6.25 21.17
C GLN A 359 39.95 -5.67 21.49
N PRO A 360 40.31 -5.49 22.77
CA PRO A 360 41.63 -5.02 23.15
C PRO A 360 42.69 -6.11 23.02
N TYR A 361 43.92 -5.67 22.76
CA TYR A 361 45.12 -6.48 22.83
C TYR A 361 46.20 -5.70 23.60
N VAL A 362 46.79 -6.36 24.59
CA VAL A 362 47.85 -5.81 25.43
C VAL A 362 49.03 -6.78 25.43
N ARG A 363 50.23 -6.23 25.27
CA ARG A 363 51.47 -6.98 25.42
C ARG A 363 52.52 -6.17 26.16
N VAL A 364 53.17 -6.78 27.13
CA VAL A 364 54.30 -6.23 27.86
C VAL A 364 55.53 -7.10 27.59
N SER A 365 56.53 -6.53 26.92
CA SER A 365 57.82 -7.18 26.68
C SER A 365 58.93 -6.52 27.49
N ILE A 366 59.85 -7.30 28.02
CA ILE A 366 61.01 -6.79 28.76
C ILE A 366 62.27 -6.93 27.91
N GLU A 367 63.00 -5.83 27.77
CA GLU A 367 64.37 -5.85 27.27
C GLU A 367 65.35 -6.15 28.43
N TRP A 368 65.78 -7.41 28.53
CA TRP A 368 66.59 -7.93 29.64
C TRP A 368 67.92 -7.20 29.90
N TRP A 369 68.46 -6.49 28.89
CA TRP A 369 69.73 -5.77 28.98
C TRP A 369 69.57 -4.29 29.33
N SER A 370 68.38 -3.71 29.16
CA SER A 370 68.07 -2.31 29.48
C SER A 370 67.16 -2.17 30.71
N GLY A 371 66.50 -3.26 31.14
CA GLY A 371 65.53 -3.25 32.25
C GLY A 371 64.25 -2.47 31.91
N ASN A 372 64.04 -2.17 30.63
CA ASN A 372 62.88 -1.43 30.15
C ASN A 372 61.74 -2.38 29.75
N ALA A 373 60.52 -2.02 30.15
CA ALA A 373 59.31 -2.63 29.66
C ALA A 373 58.80 -1.85 28.44
N ASP A 374 58.65 -2.55 27.32
CA ASP A 374 57.95 -2.10 26.13
C ASP A 374 56.50 -2.56 26.21
N ILE A 375 55.58 -1.62 26.13
CA ILE A 375 54.15 -1.87 26.25
C ILE A 375 53.49 -1.58 24.90
N THR A 376 52.87 -2.62 24.34
CA THR A 376 52.07 -2.52 23.13
C THR A 376 50.60 -2.66 23.51
N MET A 377 49.79 -1.72 23.06
CA MET A 377 48.33 -1.79 23.14
C MET A 377 47.75 -1.61 21.74
N SER A 378 46.75 -2.39 21.39
CA SER A 378 45.98 -2.21 20.17
C SER A 378 44.53 -2.64 20.36
N VAL A 379 43.68 -2.29 19.41
CA VAL A 379 42.29 -2.72 19.37
C VAL A 379 41.92 -3.21 17.98
N THR A 380 41.04 -4.20 17.92
CA THR A 380 40.49 -4.73 16.66
C THR A 380 38.97 -4.70 16.71
N PRO A 381 38.26 -4.14 15.70
CA PRO A 381 36.80 -4.14 15.67
C PRO A 381 36.23 -5.55 15.40
N GLY A 382 34.92 -5.74 15.64
CA GLY A 382 34.21 -6.98 15.32
C GLY A 382 33.80 -7.85 16.53
N GLY A 383 33.89 -7.31 17.74
CA GLY A 383 33.38 -7.96 18.94
C GLY A 383 31.86 -8.21 18.88
N GLN A 384 31.40 -9.25 19.57
CA GLN A 384 29.99 -9.62 19.62
C GLN A 384 29.30 -8.90 20.79
N PRO A 385 28.34 -7.99 20.54
CA PRO A 385 27.60 -7.32 21.61
C PRO A 385 26.58 -8.28 22.25
N THR A 386 26.24 -8.03 23.51
CA THR A 386 24.98 -8.50 24.10
C THR A 386 23.83 -7.61 23.63
N VAL A 387 22.69 -8.21 23.29
CA VAL A 387 21.49 -7.51 22.83
C VAL A 387 20.36 -7.69 23.85
N ASP A 388 19.72 -6.60 24.20
CA ASP A 388 18.50 -6.56 25.02
C ASP A 388 17.36 -5.91 24.20
N LEU A 389 16.28 -6.67 23.99
CA LEU A 389 15.06 -6.24 23.29
C LEU A 389 13.93 -5.87 24.27
N GLY A 390 14.21 -5.85 25.57
CA GLY A 390 13.23 -5.54 26.61
C GLY A 390 12.84 -4.06 26.61
N ALA A 391 11.54 -3.81 26.76
CA ALA A 391 11.01 -2.46 26.95
C ALA A 391 11.24 -1.97 28.38
N ILE A 392 11.92 -0.83 28.53
CA ILE A 392 12.16 -0.19 29.83
C ILE A 392 11.75 1.27 29.71
N ARG A 393 10.74 1.69 30.47
CA ARG A 393 10.45 3.13 30.66
C ARG A 393 11.63 3.77 31.37
N THR A 394 12.32 4.69 30.71
CA THR A 394 13.52 5.31 31.27
C THR A 394 13.15 6.57 32.04
N GLY A 395 13.03 6.47 33.36
CA GLY A 395 12.98 7.60 34.29
C GLY A 395 11.87 8.64 34.03
N ASN A 396 12.11 9.89 34.46
CA ASN A 396 11.14 11.00 34.37
C ASN A 396 11.05 11.63 32.96
N SER A 397 11.80 11.17 31.95
CA SER A 397 11.81 11.76 30.60
C SER A 397 10.61 11.33 29.74
N GLY A 398 9.90 10.27 30.13
CA GLY A 398 8.77 9.73 29.36
C GLY A 398 9.17 8.98 28.09
N GLU A 399 10.47 8.67 27.92
CA GLU A 399 10.96 7.85 26.81
C GLU A 399 10.91 6.35 27.16
N THR A 400 10.69 5.53 26.14
CA THR A 400 10.71 4.07 26.26
C THR A 400 11.93 3.52 25.52
N GLN A 401 12.83 2.84 26.23
CA GLN A 401 13.89 2.06 25.60
C GLN A 401 13.28 0.81 24.97
N ILE A 402 13.57 0.54 23.70
CA ILE A 402 13.08 -0.65 22.97
C ILE A 402 14.21 -1.60 22.53
N LEU A 403 15.45 -1.12 22.49
CA LEU A 403 16.61 -1.93 22.10
C LEU A 403 17.88 -1.37 22.75
N LYS A 404 18.74 -2.25 23.26
CA LYS A 404 20.04 -1.89 23.80
C LYS A 404 21.11 -2.92 23.43
N PHE A 405 22.20 -2.42 22.87
CA PHE A 405 23.45 -3.17 22.68
C PHE A 405 24.43 -2.82 23.80
N THR A 406 25.13 -3.83 24.34
CA THR A 406 26.21 -3.64 25.32
C THR A 406 27.39 -4.54 24.98
N TYR A 407 28.60 -4.00 25.05
CA TYR A 407 29.84 -4.75 24.83
C TYR A 407 30.92 -4.30 25.83
N HIS A 408 31.69 -5.27 26.32
CA HIS A 408 32.88 -5.09 27.14
C HIS A 408 33.98 -6.00 26.63
N GLY A 409 35.13 -5.42 26.27
CA GLY A 409 36.36 -6.13 25.98
C GLY A 409 37.39 -5.84 27.06
N HIS A 410 38.23 -6.83 27.39
CA HIS A 410 39.29 -6.70 28.39
C HIS A 410 40.52 -7.49 27.94
N ASP A 411 41.69 -6.88 28.06
CA ASP A 411 42.96 -7.59 27.96
C ASP A 411 43.99 -6.99 28.92
N GLN A 412 44.94 -7.81 29.35
CA GLN A 412 46.00 -7.44 30.26
C GLN A 412 47.25 -8.27 30.04
N ASP A 413 48.42 -7.66 30.26
CA ASP A 413 49.69 -8.38 30.25
C ASP A 413 50.66 -7.78 31.27
N ALA A 414 51.65 -8.58 31.65
CA ALA A 414 52.67 -8.22 32.62
C ALA A 414 54.02 -8.81 32.22
N GLY A 415 55.08 -8.03 32.41
CA GLY A 415 56.43 -8.53 32.28
C GLY A 415 56.76 -9.56 33.38
N ASP A 416 57.79 -10.38 33.16
CA ASP A 416 58.37 -11.22 34.21
C ASP A 416 59.79 -10.75 34.58
N PRO A 417 60.02 -10.24 35.81
CA PRO A 417 59.04 -10.04 36.89
C PRO A 417 58.15 -8.79 36.69
N SER A 418 56.91 -8.84 37.20
CA SER A 418 55.84 -7.86 36.93
C SER A 418 56.10 -6.42 37.39
N TRP A 419 57.08 -6.21 38.28
CA TRP A 419 57.48 -4.86 38.69
C TRP A 419 58.16 -4.07 37.56
N TYR A 420 58.69 -4.73 36.52
CA TYR A 420 59.20 -4.05 35.32
C TYR A 420 58.08 -3.37 34.53
N GLY A 421 56.91 -4.01 34.44
CA GLY A 421 55.71 -3.35 33.95
C GLY A 421 54.47 -4.24 33.87
N THR A 422 53.32 -3.60 33.96
CA THR A 422 52.00 -4.20 33.73
C THR A 422 51.14 -3.26 32.88
N ALA A 423 50.17 -3.81 32.16
CA ALA A 423 49.26 -3.03 31.34
C ALA A 423 47.88 -3.70 31.31
N THR A 424 46.81 -2.90 31.34
CA THR A 424 45.43 -3.32 31.14
C THR A 424 44.73 -2.37 30.18
N LEU A 425 43.84 -2.92 29.35
CA LEU A 425 42.98 -2.15 28.45
C LEU A 425 41.58 -2.75 28.47
N ASP A 426 40.61 -1.92 28.83
CA ASP A 426 39.19 -2.21 28.81
C ASP A 426 38.50 -1.33 27.76
N THR A 427 37.61 -1.94 26.98
CA THR A 427 36.80 -1.25 25.97
C THR A 427 35.33 -1.45 26.30
N TYR A 428 34.54 -0.38 26.23
CA TYR A 428 33.11 -0.39 26.51
C TYR A 428 32.35 0.26 25.37
N TYR A 429 31.32 -0.42 24.88
CA TYR A 429 30.40 0.14 23.91
C TYR A 429 28.95 -0.09 24.33
N THR A 430 28.13 0.94 24.19
CA THR A 430 26.67 0.85 24.32
C THR A 430 26.00 1.59 23.19
N ALA A 431 24.90 1.03 22.68
CA ALA A 431 23.99 1.71 21.79
C ALA A 431 22.56 1.49 22.28
N THR A 432 21.85 2.56 22.63
CA THR A 432 20.50 2.49 23.19
C THR A 432 19.51 3.19 22.27
N VAL A 433 18.46 2.48 21.88
CA VAL A 433 17.36 2.99 21.06
C VAL A 433 16.17 3.29 21.97
N ARG A 434 15.72 4.54 21.94
CA ARG A 434 14.56 5.03 22.69
C ARG A 434 13.54 5.63 21.75
N VAL A 435 12.26 5.54 22.13
CA VAL A 435 11.14 6.08 21.35
C VAL A 435 10.24 6.96 22.21
N ARG A 436 9.70 8.01 21.59
CA ARG A 436 8.72 8.92 22.20
C ARG A 436 8.04 9.79 21.15
N GLY A 437 6.72 10.01 21.27
CA GLY A 437 5.99 10.79 20.27
C GLY A 437 6.17 10.12 18.92
N ASN A 438 6.62 10.82 17.88
CA ASN A 438 6.98 10.23 16.60
C ASN A 438 8.50 10.08 16.39
N THR A 439 9.29 10.10 17.47
CA THR A 439 10.76 10.15 17.38
C THR A 439 11.43 8.88 17.87
N ILE A 440 12.50 8.50 17.18
CA ILE A 440 13.47 7.48 17.59
C ILE A 440 14.78 8.19 17.92
N THR A 441 15.32 7.94 19.11
CA THR A 441 16.62 8.44 19.55
C THR A 441 17.58 7.28 19.74
N VAL A 442 18.72 7.33 19.06
CA VAL A 442 19.82 6.39 19.20
C VAL A 442 20.97 7.08 19.92
N GLU A 443 21.26 6.64 21.14
CA GLU A 443 22.41 7.10 21.91
C GLU A 443 23.52 6.05 21.87
N GLN A 444 24.68 6.42 21.33
CA GLN A 444 25.88 5.59 21.31
C GLN A 444 26.93 6.16 22.27
N ASN A 445 27.51 5.30 23.10
CA ASN A 445 28.62 5.66 23.99
C ASN A 445 29.76 4.65 23.81
N GLN A 446 30.96 5.16 23.53
CA GLN A 446 32.19 4.40 23.42
C GLN A 446 33.19 4.90 24.46
N ARG A 447 33.78 4.00 25.24
CA ARG A 447 34.78 4.33 26.25
C ARG A 447 35.92 3.33 26.24
N PHE A 448 37.14 3.83 26.44
CA PHE A 448 38.35 3.00 26.58
C PHE A 448 39.00 3.39 27.90
N ASP A 449 39.23 2.42 28.76
CA ASP A 449 39.92 2.58 30.04
C ASP A 449 41.24 1.84 29.96
N ALA A 450 42.34 2.53 30.26
CA ALA A 450 43.67 1.94 30.22
C ALA A 450 44.38 2.16 31.56
N ALA A 451 45.20 1.20 31.96
CA ALA A 451 46.12 1.34 33.07
C ALA A 451 47.49 0.75 32.71
N VAL A 452 48.55 1.42 33.13
CA VAL A 452 49.94 1.00 32.92
C VAL A 452 50.71 1.18 34.21
N SER A 453 51.50 0.18 34.59
CA SER A 453 52.52 0.29 35.62
C SER A 453 53.91 0.10 35.02
N ARG A 454 54.88 0.89 35.47
CA ARG A 454 56.30 0.72 35.12
C ARG A 454 57.15 0.99 36.35
N MET A 455 58.05 0.07 36.70
CA MET A 455 58.93 0.19 37.87
C MET A 455 58.16 0.48 39.18
N GLY A 456 56.94 -0.08 39.32
CA GLY A 456 56.05 0.12 40.48
C GLY A 456 55.24 1.42 40.50
N ALA A 457 55.42 2.32 39.52
CA ALA A 457 54.57 3.51 39.35
C ALA A 457 53.40 3.19 38.40
N THR A 458 52.16 3.31 38.91
CA THR A 458 50.94 3.02 38.14
C THR A 458 50.23 4.30 37.72
N THR A 459 49.73 4.32 36.49
CA THR A 459 48.81 5.34 35.99
C THR A 459 47.61 4.69 35.31
N ASN A 460 46.44 5.32 35.41
CA ASN A 460 45.21 4.88 34.76
C ASN A 460 44.40 6.07 34.24
N GLY A 461 43.50 5.82 33.30
CA GLY A 461 42.58 6.84 32.81
C GLY A 461 41.72 6.37 31.65
N SER A 462 40.80 7.25 31.22
CA SER A 462 39.89 7.02 30.10
C SER A 462 40.25 7.92 28.92
N PRO A 463 41.27 7.59 28.11
CA PRO A 463 41.73 8.47 27.02
C PRO A 463 40.69 8.66 25.90
N ILE A 464 39.70 7.77 25.80
CA ILE A 464 38.61 7.85 24.84
C ILE A 464 37.28 7.75 25.59
N SER A 465 36.43 8.75 25.43
CA SER A 465 35.04 8.75 25.91
C SER A 465 34.17 9.51 24.92
N ILE A 466 33.63 8.80 23.94
CA ILE A 466 32.84 9.37 22.85
C ILE A 466 31.36 9.16 23.13
N LYS A 467 30.58 10.22 23.00
CA LYS A 467 29.11 10.18 22.99
C LYS A 467 28.59 10.70 21.65
N ARG A 468 27.59 10.01 21.10
CA ARG A 468 26.83 10.41 19.92
C ARG A 468 25.35 10.19 20.16
N VAL A 469 24.53 11.13 19.70
CA VAL A 469 23.07 11.03 19.71
C VAL A 469 22.56 11.32 18.31
N ASP A 470 21.85 10.35 17.75
CA ASP A 470 21.11 10.48 16.51
C ASP A 470 19.62 10.50 16.82
N THR A 471 18.89 11.40 16.16
CA THR A 471 17.43 11.49 16.28
C THR A 471 16.81 11.35 14.90
N CYS A 472 15.85 10.46 14.80
CA CYS A 472 15.01 10.24 13.62
C CYS A 472 13.58 10.60 13.99
N THR A 473 12.91 11.37 13.15
CA THR A 473 11.48 11.64 13.25
C THR A 473 10.78 10.81 12.19
N ILE A 474 9.78 10.03 12.60
CA ILE A 474 8.88 9.36 11.67
C ILE A 474 7.76 10.36 11.37
N ASP A 475 7.48 10.56 10.10
CA ASP A 475 6.43 11.45 9.64
C ASP A 475 5.57 10.76 8.59
N VAL A 476 4.44 11.37 8.28
CA VAL A 476 3.56 10.96 7.19
C VAL A 476 3.66 12.01 6.10
N THR A 477 3.94 11.58 4.86
CA THR A 477 3.96 12.50 3.72
C THR A 477 2.56 12.95 3.35
N ASP A 478 2.43 14.02 2.57
CA ASP A 478 1.14 14.45 1.98
C ASP A 478 0.47 13.33 1.16
N ASP A 479 1.24 12.33 0.72
CA ASP A 479 0.79 11.15 -0.01
C ASP A 479 0.36 9.99 0.91
N GLY A 480 0.37 10.20 2.23
CA GLY A 480 -0.03 9.20 3.23
C GLY A 480 0.97 8.05 3.42
N GLN A 481 2.25 8.29 3.15
CA GLN A 481 3.32 7.29 3.35
C GLN A 481 4.17 7.61 4.58
N LEU A 482 4.63 6.57 5.28
CA LEU A 482 5.58 6.75 6.38
C LEU A 482 6.97 7.09 5.85
N VAL A 483 7.58 8.13 6.41
CA VAL A 483 8.95 8.52 6.10
C VAL A 483 9.76 8.73 7.36
N ALA A 484 11.02 8.31 7.31
CA ALA A 484 12.00 8.58 8.35
C ALA A 484 12.84 9.80 7.96
N VAL A 485 12.75 10.88 8.74
CA VAL A 485 13.51 12.11 8.58
C VAL A 485 14.59 12.18 9.64
N MET A 486 15.85 12.11 9.19
CA MET A 486 17.00 12.22 10.08
C MET A 486 17.27 13.68 10.44
N ALA A 487 17.36 13.98 11.74
CA ALA A 487 17.91 15.25 12.20
C ALA A 487 19.41 15.34 11.86
N THR A 488 19.93 16.56 11.76
CA THR A 488 21.39 16.75 11.66
C THR A 488 22.04 16.12 12.89
N PRO A 489 22.94 15.13 12.73
CA PRO A 489 23.52 14.45 13.87
C PRO A 489 24.31 15.41 14.75
N THR A 490 24.25 15.22 16.07
CA THR A 490 25.21 15.87 16.94
C THR A 490 26.60 15.28 16.62
N PRO A 491 27.62 16.10 16.30
CA PRO A 491 28.96 15.58 16.04
C PRO A 491 29.45 14.72 17.20
N ALA A 492 30.13 13.62 16.91
CA ALA A 492 30.73 12.80 17.96
C ALA A 492 31.80 13.64 18.70
N VAL A 493 31.66 13.77 20.02
CA VAL A 493 32.60 14.54 20.87
C VAL A 493 33.33 13.58 21.80
N ASN A 494 34.67 13.67 21.83
CA ASN A 494 35.47 13.01 22.85
C ASN A 494 35.47 13.87 24.13
N ASN A 495 34.84 13.36 25.19
CA ASN A 495 34.72 14.00 26.49
C ASN A 495 35.89 13.66 27.43
N ALA A 496 36.91 12.96 26.96
CA ALA A 496 38.14 12.74 27.73
C ALA A 496 38.86 14.08 28.00
N SER A 497 39.40 14.26 29.20
CA SER A 497 40.14 15.50 29.52
C SER A 497 41.42 15.61 28.67
N GLN A 498 41.70 16.81 28.16
CA GLN A 498 42.87 17.08 27.31
C GLN A 498 44.19 16.72 28.01
N SER A 499 44.28 16.89 29.33
CA SER A 499 45.45 16.54 30.13
C SER A 499 45.70 15.03 30.18
N ILE A 500 44.64 14.21 30.29
CA ILE A 500 44.76 12.75 30.25
C ILE A 500 45.12 12.30 28.83
N ALA A 501 44.49 12.87 27.80
CA ALA A 501 44.77 12.53 26.40
C ALA A 501 46.20 12.88 25.97
N ASN A 502 46.69 14.09 26.29
CA ASN A 502 48.04 14.54 25.94
C ASN A 502 49.11 13.73 26.69
N TRP A 503 48.90 13.49 27.99
CA TRP A 503 49.89 12.83 28.83
C TRP A 503 50.01 11.32 28.52
N TRP A 504 48.92 10.65 28.14
CA TRP A 504 49.00 9.30 27.57
C TRP A 504 49.89 9.25 26.32
N GLY A 505 49.87 10.30 25.49
CA GLY A 505 50.78 10.44 24.36
C GLY A 505 52.24 10.56 24.76
N ASP A 506 52.52 11.29 25.83
CA ASP A 506 53.89 11.49 26.33
C ASP A 506 54.45 10.24 27.03
N MET A 507 53.63 9.48 27.76
CA MET A 507 54.08 8.28 28.50
C MET A 507 54.43 7.09 27.59
N ILE A 508 53.77 6.98 26.42
CA ILE A 508 54.04 5.97 25.38
C ILE A 508 55.18 6.42 24.43
N GLY A 509 55.81 7.58 24.71
CA GLY A 509 56.92 8.17 23.97
C GLY A 509 58.24 7.39 24.04
N GLY A 510 58.25 6.22 23.40
CA GLY A 510 59.44 5.55 22.85
C GLY A 510 59.28 5.18 21.37
N SER A 511 58.05 5.20 20.81
CA SER A 511 57.84 5.03 19.37
C SER A 511 56.54 5.70 18.91
N ASN A 512 56.65 6.54 17.88
CA ASN A 512 55.60 7.35 17.25
C ASN A 512 54.41 6.55 16.65
N SER A 513 54.22 5.26 16.95
CA SER A 513 53.19 4.41 16.34
C SER A 513 51.83 4.51 17.05
N LEU A 514 51.81 4.80 18.36
CA LEU A 514 50.59 4.79 19.15
C LEU A 514 49.82 6.11 19.17
N TYR A 515 50.46 7.28 19.05
CA TYR A 515 49.71 8.54 18.88
C TYR A 515 49.05 8.60 17.49
N SER A 516 49.73 8.09 16.46
CA SER A 516 49.10 7.86 15.16
C SER A 516 47.99 6.82 15.25
N SER A 517 48.09 5.76 16.06
CA SER A 517 47.01 4.79 16.19
C SER A 517 45.92 5.21 17.17
N THR A 518 46.15 6.07 18.15
CA THR A 518 45.12 6.58 19.08
C THR A 518 44.41 7.77 18.47
N ALA A 519 45.08 8.65 17.71
CA ALA A 519 44.44 9.66 16.88
C ALA A 519 43.83 9.08 15.59
N ALA A 520 44.32 7.94 15.07
CA ALA A 520 43.64 7.20 13.99
C ALA A 520 42.58 6.22 14.51
N VAL A 521 42.64 5.77 15.77
CA VAL A 521 41.52 5.09 16.44
C VAL A 521 40.50 6.14 16.83
N VAL A 522 40.84 7.28 17.42
CA VAL A 522 39.87 8.37 17.65
C VAL A 522 39.36 8.93 16.32
N GLY A 523 40.21 9.19 15.33
CA GLY A 523 39.80 9.68 14.01
C GLY A 523 39.04 8.62 13.19
N GLY A 524 39.42 7.35 13.31
CA GLY A 524 38.77 6.21 12.68
C GLY A 524 37.48 5.79 13.37
N THR A 525 37.41 5.83 14.69
CA THR A 525 36.22 5.65 15.54
C THR A 525 35.26 6.83 15.39
N VAL A 526 35.74 8.07 15.30
CA VAL A 526 34.89 9.23 14.95
C VAL A 526 34.39 9.13 13.50
N ALA A 527 35.14 8.51 12.59
CA ALA A 527 34.70 8.24 11.21
C ALA A 527 33.84 6.96 11.06
N THR A 528 33.88 6.00 12.00
CA THR A 528 33.14 4.72 11.96
C THR A 528 31.95 4.65 12.93
N VAL A 529 31.91 5.48 13.97
CA VAL A 529 30.70 5.80 14.74
C VAL A 529 29.88 6.79 13.91
N LEU A 530 29.48 6.43 12.68
CA LEU A 530 28.78 7.38 11.81
C LEU A 530 28.16 6.84 10.50
N ASN A 531 27.83 5.56 10.40
CA ASN A 531 26.72 5.22 9.50
C ASN A 531 25.45 5.35 10.32
N ILE A 532 24.68 6.41 10.02
CA ILE A 532 23.29 6.58 10.46
C ILE A 532 22.61 5.21 10.36
N ALA A 533 21.98 4.74 11.45
CA ALA A 533 21.13 3.57 11.35
C ALA A 533 20.10 3.85 10.24
N PRO A 534 20.11 3.12 9.12
CA PRO A 534 19.22 3.41 8.02
C PRO A 534 17.81 3.03 8.47
N PHE A 535 17.06 4.02 8.95
CA PHE A 535 15.63 3.92 9.21
C PHE A 535 14.82 3.97 7.90
N THR A 536 15.47 3.72 6.76
CA THR A 536 14.86 3.70 5.43
C THR A 536 13.79 2.62 5.32
N PHE A 537 13.81 1.59 6.17
CA PHE A 537 12.74 0.58 6.19
C PHE A 537 11.35 1.15 6.49
N PHE A 538 11.25 2.27 7.23
CA PHE A 538 9.95 2.92 7.42
C PHE A 538 9.37 3.45 6.10
N GLN A 539 10.23 3.85 5.15
CA GLN A 539 9.84 4.28 3.80
C GLN A 539 9.35 3.12 2.93
N TYR A 540 9.66 1.88 3.33
CA TYR A 540 9.24 0.64 2.66
C TYR A 540 8.16 -0.11 3.43
N LEU A 541 7.64 0.50 4.51
CA LEU A 541 6.58 -0.08 5.30
C LEU A 541 5.24 0.11 4.57
N VAL A 542 5.06 -0.67 3.51
CA VAL A 542 3.80 -0.79 2.78
C VAL A 542 3.03 -1.91 3.45
N PHE A 543 2.04 -1.55 4.26
CA PHE A 543 1.17 -2.52 4.89
C PHE A 543 0.40 -3.32 3.82
N PRO A 544 0.17 -4.63 3.99
CA PRO A 544 -0.67 -5.40 3.07
C PRO A 544 -2.08 -4.81 3.09
N GLY A 545 -2.45 -3.98 2.13
CA GLY A 545 -3.63 -3.12 2.25
C GLY A 545 -3.33 -1.63 2.06
N GLY A 546 -2.10 -1.24 1.72
CA GLY A 546 -1.80 0.14 1.31
C GLY A 546 -2.60 0.63 0.10
N GLN A 547 -3.20 -0.28 -0.69
CA GLN A 547 -4.16 0.10 -1.76
C GLN A 547 -5.52 0.51 -1.19
N THR A 548 -5.78 0.13 0.05
CA THR A 548 -7.01 0.36 0.79
C THR A 548 -6.87 1.53 1.77
N PHE A 549 -5.66 1.82 2.27
CA PHE A 549 -5.44 2.79 3.33
C PHE A 549 -4.25 3.69 3.07
N SER A 550 -4.42 4.97 3.38
CA SER A 550 -3.35 5.96 3.52
C SER A 550 -3.09 6.20 4.99
N TYR A 551 -1.82 6.38 5.38
CA TYR A 551 -1.50 6.84 6.73
C TYR A 551 -1.83 8.33 6.84
N ASP A 552 -2.28 8.77 8.01
CA ASP A 552 -2.53 10.19 8.29
C ASP A 552 -1.55 10.74 9.33
N SER A 553 -1.36 10.02 10.43
CA SER A 553 -0.43 10.40 11.49
C SER A 553 0.27 9.20 12.09
N VAL A 554 1.40 9.46 12.76
CA VAL A 554 2.26 8.43 13.35
C VAL A 554 2.73 8.85 14.74
N ALA A 555 2.68 7.92 15.69
CA ALA A 555 3.22 8.08 17.03
C ALA A 555 3.59 6.73 17.65
N PHE A 556 4.44 6.76 18.66
CA PHE A 556 4.74 5.64 19.54
C PHE A 556 3.76 5.66 20.71
N ALA A 557 3.14 4.50 20.96
CA ALA A 557 2.40 4.24 22.17
C ALA A 557 3.28 4.40 23.42
N ASP A 558 2.63 4.55 24.56
CA ASP A 558 3.21 4.75 25.88
C ASP A 558 4.26 3.70 26.27
N LEU A 559 4.16 2.51 25.68
CA LEU A 559 5.06 1.39 25.91
C LEU A 559 5.80 0.94 24.63
N GLY A 560 5.85 1.78 23.60
CA GLY A 560 6.79 1.67 22.49
C GLY A 560 6.29 0.98 21.21
N ASP A 561 5.04 0.53 21.16
CA ASP A 561 4.43 0.10 19.89
C ASP A 561 4.33 1.30 18.94
N LEU A 562 4.57 1.11 17.64
CA LEU A 562 4.35 2.15 16.64
C LEU A 562 2.89 2.12 16.23
N VAL A 563 2.21 3.26 16.28
CA VAL A 563 0.79 3.42 16.00
C VAL A 563 0.64 4.47 14.92
N THR A 564 -0.13 4.14 13.88
CA THR A 564 -0.45 5.06 12.80
C THR A 564 -1.96 5.12 12.58
N HIS A 565 -2.51 6.33 12.47
CA HIS A 565 -3.89 6.48 12.03
C HIS A 565 -3.98 6.25 10.53
N ILE A 566 -5.09 5.68 10.08
CA ILE A 566 -5.37 5.39 8.68
C ILE A 566 -6.71 5.96 8.24
N VAL A 567 -6.79 6.30 6.96
CA VAL A 567 -8.01 6.66 6.24
C VAL A 567 -8.18 5.75 5.03
N TYR A 568 -9.42 5.41 4.65
CA TYR A 568 -9.69 4.63 3.46
C TYR A 568 -9.30 5.42 2.20
N ALA A 569 -8.65 4.74 1.27
CA ALA A 569 -8.44 5.23 -0.08
C ALA A 569 -9.77 5.17 -0.86
N ASP A 570 -10.06 6.19 -1.67
CA ASP A 570 -11.29 6.34 -2.43
C ASP A 570 -11.62 5.09 -3.30
N PRO A 571 -12.84 4.52 -3.19
CA PRO A 571 -13.29 3.36 -3.95
C PRO A 571 -13.37 3.51 -5.48
N ASP A 572 -13.46 4.73 -6.03
CA ASP A 572 -13.69 4.97 -7.47
C ASP A 572 -12.43 4.95 -8.34
N GLY A 573 -11.30 4.52 -7.77
CA GLY A 573 -10.04 4.47 -8.51
C GLY A 573 -9.39 5.85 -8.67
N ILE A 574 -9.69 6.80 -7.80
CA ILE A 574 -8.71 7.84 -7.45
C ILE A 574 -8.30 7.67 -5.98
N PRO A 575 -7.53 6.62 -5.64
CA PRO A 575 -6.90 6.56 -4.32
C PRO A 575 -6.16 7.89 -4.05
N PRO A 576 -6.06 8.36 -2.79
CA PRO A 576 -4.95 9.22 -2.41
C PRO A 576 -3.70 8.41 -2.76
N ASP A 577 -3.01 8.84 -3.81
CA ASP A 577 -2.30 7.94 -4.71
C ASP A 577 -1.41 6.86 -4.07
N MET A 578 -1.76 5.59 -4.34
CA MET A 578 -0.80 4.52 -4.50
C MET A 578 -0.78 4.08 -5.96
N SER A 579 -0.10 4.83 -6.81
CA SER A 579 0.24 4.40 -8.17
C SER A 579 1.55 4.96 -8.70
N LEU A 580 2.28 5.74 -7.90
CA LEU A 580 3.61 6.18 -8.28
C LEU A 580 4.66 5.14 -7.91
N LEU A 581 5.24 4.44 -8.90
CA LEU A 581 6.48 3.70 -8.62
C LEU A 581 7.58 4.71 -8.24
N PRO A 582 8.66 4.31 -7.54
CA PRO A 582 9.68 5.23 -7.08
C PRO A 582 10.12 6.26 -8.13
N GLY A 583 10.01 7.55 -7.77
CA GLY A 583 10.32 8.68 -8.64
C GLY A 583 9.23 9.09 -9.62
N GLN A 584 8.12 8.35 -9.74
CA GLN A 584 7.00 8.79 -10.57
C GLN A 584 6.35 10.00 -9.91
N VAL A 585 5.82 10.94 -10.69
CA VAL A 585 5.10 12.10 -10.15
C VAL A 585 3.60 12.02 -10.45
N ARG A 586 2.80 12.63 -9.57
CA ARG A 586 1.34 12.73 -9.74
C ARG A 586 1.02 13.58 -10.96
N ASN A 587 -0.16 13.32 -11.51
CA ASN A 587 -0.76 14.20 -12.50
C ASN A 587 -1.04 15.58 -11.92
N GLY A 588 -0.74 16.62 -12.70
CA GLY A 588 -1.04 18.00 -12.35
C GLY A 588 0.02 18.70 -11.50
N VAL A 589 1.13 18.05 -11.17
CA VAL A 589 2.30 18.73 -10.60
C VAL A 589 2.92 19.71 -11.60
N ASP A 590 3.56 20.77 -11.12
CA ASP A 590 4.15 21.80 -11.99
C ASP A 590 5.52 21.43 -12.57
N ARG A 591 6.17 20.39 -12.00
CA ARG A 591 7.54 20.03 -12.33
C ARG A 591 7.89 18.56 -12.10
N LEU A 592 8.93 18.11 -12.81
CA LEU A 592 9.75 16.93 -12.54
C LEU A 592 11.13 17.39 -12.04
N ASN A 593 11.62 16.82 -10.94
CA ASN A 593 13.00 16.96 -10.49
C ASN A 593 13.89 15.85 -11.05
N ASP A 594 15.20 15.98 -10.91
CA ASP A 594 16.15 14.93 -11.27
C ASP A 594 15.81 13.59 -10.58
N GLY A 595 15.83 12.50 -11.36
CA GLY A 595 15.42 11.17 -10.91
C GLY A 595 13.91 10.92 -10.94
N GLN A 596 13.10 11.95 -11.24
CA GLN A 596 11.66 11.81 -11.35
C GLN A 596 11.21 11.49 -12.78
N TRP A 597 10.02 10.91 -12.90
CA TRP A 597 9.45 10.48 -14.16
C TRP A 597 7.92 10.57 -14.19
N LEU A 598 7.36 10.55 -15.38
CA LEU A 598 5.96 10.67 -15.69
C LEU A 598 5.55 9.45 -16.51
N ALA A 599 4.52 8.73 -16.06
CA ALA A 599 4.00 7.58 -16.80
C ALA A 599 3.27 8.01 -18.07
N ASN A 600 3.00 7.06 -18.95
CA ASN A 600 1.98 7.16 -19.98
C ASN A 600 0.64 7.60 -19.36
N ASP A 601 -0.07 8.49 -20.04
CA ASP A 601 -1.21 9.28 -19.55
C ASP A 601 -0.92 10.20 -18.35
N GLY A 602 0.37 10.44 -18.09
CA GLY A 602 0.81 11.41 -17.12
C GLY A 602 0.85 12.85 -17.69
N TYR A 603 0.58 13.87 -16.86
CA TYR A 603 0.83 15.27 -17.20
C TYR A 603 1.42 16.14 -16.07
N LEU A 604 2.12 17.20 -16.49
CA LEU A 604 2.43 18.37 -15.68
C LEU A 604 1.43 19.49 -15.97
N ALA A 605 1.04 20.27 -14.97
CA ALA A 605 0.16 21.43 -15.14
C ALA A 605 0.88 22.73 -14.72
N SER A 606 0.64 23.83 -15.43
CA SER A 606 1.16 25.13 -15.01
C SER A 606 0.52 25.56 -13.69
N PRO A 607 1.23 26.30 -12.82
CA PRO A 607 0.69 26.79 -11.54
C PRO A 607 -0.63 27.56 -11.65
N ASN A 608 -0.85 28.27 -12.76
CA ASN A 608 -2.11 28.98 -13.04
C ASN A 608 -3.23 28.09 -13.60
N GLY A 609 -2.99 26.80 -13.78
CA GLY A 609 -3.96 25.81 -14.28
C GLY A 609 -4.36 25.94 -15.74
N GLN A 610 -3.72 26.82 -16.53
CA GLN A 610 -4.12 27.15 -17.91
C GLN A 610 -3.40 26.33 -19.00
N PHE A 611 -2.32 25.64 -18.64
CA PHE A 611 -1.52 24.88 -19.59
C PHE A 611 -1.07 23.55 -18.98
N ALA A 612 -0.85 22.54 -19.84
CA ALA A 612 -0.35 21.24 -19.41
C ALA A 612 0.66 20.67 -20.41
N ALA A 613 1.57 19.83 -19.92
CA ALA A 613 2.48 19.00 -20.71
C ALA A 613 2.13 17.52 -20.47
N TYR A 614 1.63 16.82 -21.47
CA TYR A 614 0.96 15.52 -21.34
C TYR A 614 1.62 14.46 -22.23
N LEU A 615 1.83 13.25 -21.70
CA LEU A 615 2.34 12.08 -22.42
C LEU A 615 1.20 11.16 -22.83
N GLN A 616 0.87 11.13 -24.12
CA GLN A 616 -0.27 10.39 -24.68
C GLN A 616 0.04 8.90 -24.93
N ASP A 617 -1.01 8.09 -25.10
CA ASP A 617 -0.97 6.66 -25.49
C ASP A 617 -0.27 6.37 -26.82
N ASP A 618 -0.25 7.33 -27.74
CA ASP A 618 0.46 7.18 -29.01
C ASP A 618 1.97 7.51 -28.89
N GLY A 619 2.47 7.73 -27.67
CA GLY A 619 3.86 8.07 -27.38
C GLY A 619 4.20 9.53 -27.68
N ASN A 620 3.21 10.37 -28.00
CA ASN A 620 3.43 11.79 -28.24
C ASN A 620 3.43 12.57 -26.91
N PHE A 621 4.43 13.43 -26.73
CA PHE A 621 4.45 14.41 -25.64
C PHE A 621 4.01 15.77 -26.16
N VAL A 622 2.91 16.28 -25.60
CA VAL A 622 2.12 17.38 -26.16
C VAL A 622 1.94 18.48 -25.13
N LEU A 623 2.06 19.73 -25.55
CA LEU A 623 1.65 20.88 -24.76
C LEU A 623 0.25 21.33 -25.17
N LEU A 624 -0.61 21.45 -24.17
CA LEU A 624 -2.05 21.62 -24.30
C LEU A 624 -2.49 22.84 -23.48
N HIS A 625 -3.60 23.44 -23.88
CA HIS A 625 -4.37 24.26 -22.93
C HIS A 625 -4.98 23.37 -21.85
N ALA A 626 -5.20 23.93 -20.67
CA ALA A 626 -5.83 23.26 -19.54
C ALA A 626 -6.93 24.14 -18.94
N THR A 627 -7.87 23.49 -18.24
CA THR A 627 -8.88 24.16 -17.41
C THR A 627 -8.72 23.62 -16.00
N ASP A 628 -8.44 24.49 -15.04
CA ASP A 628 -8.19 24.12 -13.64
C ASP A 628 -7.13 23.01 -13.48
N GLY A 629 -6.07 23.08 -14.30
CA GLY A 629 -4.97 22.10 -14.29
C GLY A 629 -5.24 20.82 -15.08
N ILE A 630 -6.47 20.59 -15.56
CA ILE A 630 -6.83 19.40 -16.33
C ILE A 630 -6.54 19.62 -17.84
N PRO A 631 -5.75 18.76 -18.51
CA PRO A 631 -5.42 18.92 -19.93
C PRO A 631 -6.64 18.86 -20.86
N ASP A 632 -6.78 19.83 -21.76
CA ASP A 632 -7.79 19.84 -22.83
C ASP A 632 -7.19 19.28 -24.12
N LEU A 633 -7.43 17.99 -24.37
CA LEU A 633 -6.92 17.25 -25.54
C LEU A 633 -7.42 17.82 -26.88
N SER A 634 -8.47 18.64 -26.88
CA SER A 634 -8.97 19.29 -28.10
C SER A 634 -8.18 20.54 -28.49
N ARG A 635 -7.28 21.03 -27.63
CA ARG A 635 -6.54 22.29 -27.82
C ARG A 635 -5.01 22.13 -27.67
N PRO A 636 -4.36 21.25 -28.45
CA PRO A 636 -2.91 21.19 -28.52
C PRO A 636 -2.33 22.39 -29.26
N TYR A 637 -1.18 22.89 -28.80
CA TYR A 637 -0.43 23.94 -29.50
C TYR A 637 1.03 23.54 -29.81
N TRP A 638 1.55 22.48 -29.22
CA TRP A 638 2.91 21.99 -29.49
C TRP A 638 3.00 20.47 -29.26
N SER A 639 3.81 19.74 -30.02
CA SER A 639 4.11 18.32 -29.76
C SER A 639 5.49 17.91 -30.24
N ILE A 640 6.05 16.84 -29.67
CA ILE A 640 7.37 16.32 -30.08
C ILE A 640 7.39 15.84 -31.53
N PHE A 641 6.28 15.28 -32.03
CA PHE A 641 6.21 14.76 -33.40
C PHE A 641 5.91 15.83 -34.45
N ALA A 642 5.44 17.01 -34.06
CA ALA A 642 5.24 18.14 -34.98
C ALA A 642 6.35 19.19 -34.90
N ASN A 643 6.93 19.41 -33.72
CA ASN A 643 7.75 20.58 -33.44
C ASN A 643 9.20 20.25 -33.01
N ALA A 644 9.50 19.00 -32.63
CA ALA A 644 10.85 18.58 -32.19
C ALA A 644 11.29 17.25 -32.83
N THR A 645 11.05 17.13 -34.14
CA THR A 645 11.32 15.90 -34.91
C THR A 645 12.80 15.55 -35.03
N ASP A 646 13.69 16.55 -34.91
CA ASP A 646 15.15 16.37 -34.91
C ASP A 646 15.69 15.68 -33.65
N LYS A 647 14.84 15.53 -32.62
CA LYS A 647 15.18 14.94 -31.32
C LYS A 647 14.73 13.50 -31.13
N ILE A 648 14.18 12.89 -32.18
CA ILE A 648 13.85 11.45 -32.22
C ILE A 648 15.14 10.64 -32.27
N VAL A 649 15.34 9.73 -31.31
CA VAL A 649 16.56 8.90 -31.17
C VAL A 649 16.30 7.41 -31.44
N GLY A 650 15.04 7.00 -31.57
CA GLY A 650 14.64 5.62 -31.82
C GLY A 650 13.15 5.49 -32.16
N PRO A 651 12.68 4.30 -32.55
CA PRO A 651 11.25 4.07 -32.80
C PRO A 651 10.46 3.95 -31.49
N PHE A 652 9.25 4.52 -31.47
CA PHE A 652 8.22 4.20 -30.47
C PHE A 652 7.61 2.83 -30.78
N THR A 653 7.48 1.97 -29.76
CA THR A 653 7.03 0.57 -29.92
C THR A 653 5.65 0.29 -29.32
N GLY A 654 4.94 1.32 -28.86
CA GLY A 654 3.64 1.20 -28.19
C GLY A 654 3.74 1.33 -26.66
N ILE A 655 2.59 1.25 -26.00
CA ILE A 655 2.49 1.26 -24.53
C ILE A 655 2.92 -0.07 -23.90
N PRO A 656 3.48 -0.05 -22.68
CA PRO A 656 3.67 1.13 -21.83
C PRO A 656 4.88 1.98 -22.23
N CYS A 657 4.84 3.28 -21.91
CA CYS A 657 5.94 4.24 -22.11
C CYS A 657 6.01 5.27 -20.97
N TYR A 658 7.11 6.02 -20.88
CA TYR A 658 7.28 7.04 -19.84
C TYR A 658 8.23 8.17 -20.27
N ALA A 659 8.16 9.31 -19.58
CA ALA A 659 9.13 10.41 -19.67
C ALA A 659 9.91 10.57 -18.36
N SER A 660 11.21 10.85 -18.40
CA SER A 660 12.04 10.97 -17.20
C SER A 660 13.02 12.12 -17.31
N LEU A 661 13.23 12.84 -16.19
CA LEU A 661 14.31 13.80 -16.04
C LEU A 661 15.49 13.14 -15.33
N GLN A 662 16.60 13.02 -16.03
CA GLN A 662 17.77 12.30 -15.54
C GLN A 662 18.69 13.20 -14.69
N PRO A 663 19.48 12.62 -13.76
CA PRO A 663 20.46 13.37 -12.95
C PRO A 663 21.57 14.09 -13.73
N ASP A 664 21.72 13.79 -15.02
CA ASP A 664 22.64 14.49 -15.93
C ASP A 664 22.00 15.71 -16.62
N GLY A 665 20.72 15.99 -16.34
CA GLY A 665 19.97 17.11 -16.92
C GLY A 665 19.29 16.81 -18.25
N ASN A 666 19.27 15.54 -18.69
CA ASN A 666 18.57 15.13 -19.90
C ASN A 666 17.11 14.73 -19.61
N PHE A 667 16.18 15.26 -20.39
CA PHE A 667 14.77 14.84 -20.39
C PHE A 667 14.51 13.88 -21.56
N VAL A 668 14.06 12.66 -21.25
CA VAL A 668 14.07 11.54 -22.19
C VAL A 668 12.75 10.76 -22.11
N LEU A 669 12.26 10.32 -23.27
CA LEU A 669 11.10 9.44 -23.39
C LEU A 669 11.52 8.03 -23.79
N TYR A 670 10.95 7.05 -23.11
CA TYR A 670 11.33 5.64 -23.16
C TYR A 670 10.15 4.72 -23.49
N ASN A 671 10.44 3.67 -24.24
CA ASN A 671 9.57 2.50 -24.29
C ASN A 671 9.68 1.73 -22.95
N GLY A 672 8.60 1.10 -22.50
CA GLY A 672 8.58 0.29 -21.27
C GLY A 672 7.79 0.93 -20.11
N PRO A 673 7.57 0.17 -19.01
CA PRO A 673 6.64 0.56 -17.96
C PRO A 673 7.20 1.56 -16.93
N SER A 674 8.52 1.63 -16.75
CA SER A 674 9.14 2.54 -15.78
C SER A 674 10.66 2.60 -15.93
N PRO A 675 11.34 3.56 -15.26
CA PRO A 675 12.80 3.59 -15.16
C PRO A 675 13.41 2.36 -14.47
N LEU A 676 12.63 1.57 -13.72
CA LEU A 676 13.09 0.34 -13.08
C LEU A 676 13.19 -0.84 -14.06
N ASN A 677 12.46 -0.76 -15.18
CA ASN A 677 12.53 -1.71 -16.30
C ASN A 677 12.75 -0.95 -17.62
N PRO A 678 13.91 -0.27 -17.78
CA PRO A 678 14.12 0.64 -18.89
C PRO A 678 14.23 -0.13 -20.22
N ALA A 679 13.42 0.23 -21.22
CA ALA A 679 13.64 -0.20 -22.60
C ALA A 679 14.31 0.92 -23.43
N THR A 680 14.27 0.82 -24.75
CA THR A 680 14.97 1.78 -25.63
C THR A 680 14.35 3.17 -25.60
N PRO A 681 15.16 4.25 -25.53
CA PRO A 681 14.65 5.61 -25.69
C PRO A 681 14.18 5.83 -27.13
N TYR A 682 13.13 6.63 -27.31
CA TYR A 682 12.66 7.02 -28.65
C TYR A 682 12.74 8.53 -28.89
N TRP A 683 12.86 9.35 -27.84
CA TRP A 683 13.05 10.80 -27.96
C TRP A 683 13.85 11.38 -26.79
N ALA A 684 14.70 12.40 -27.00
CA ALA A 684 15.49 13.04 -25.94
C ALA A 684 15.84 14.50 -26.23
N ILE A 685 15.88 15.38 -25.21
CA ILE A 685 16.30 16.78 -25.41
C ILE A 685 17.79 16.94 -25.75
N ASN A 686 18.63 15.93 -25.44
CA ASN A 686 20.07 15.87 -25.67
C ASN A 686 20.86 16.95 -24.92
N THR A 687 20.55 17.14 -23.64
CA THR A 687 21.20 18.12 -22.74
C THR A 687 22.06 17.50 -21.65
N GLY A 688 22.35 16.19 -21.72
CA GLY A 688 23.14 15.47 -20.72
C GLY A 688 24.51 16.12 -20.48
N LEU A 689 24.80 16.45 -19.23
CA LEU A 689 26.05 17.09 -18.79
C LEU A 689 27.00 16.08 -18.14
N PRO A 690 28.33 16.26 -18.23
CA PRO A 690 29.32 15.32 -17.67
C PRO A 690 29.34 15.24 -16.13
N GLN A 691 28.70 16.17 -15.43
CA GLN A 691 28.64 16.23 -13.96
C GLN A 691 27.19 16.12 -13.51
N LEU A 692 26.93 15.20 -12.58
CA LEU A 692 25.62 15.05 -11.95
C LEU A 692 25.27 16.33 -11.17
N GLY A 693 24.03 16.78 -11.30
CA GLY A 693 23.55 18.01 -10.68
C GLY A 693 22.06 17.98 -10.40
N SER A 694 21.55 18.99 -9.68
CA SER A 694 20.13 19.13 -9.42
C SER A 694 19.45 19.83 -10.59
N PHE A 695 18.46 19.20 -11.20
CA PHE A 695 17.72 19.73 -12.37
C PHE A 695 16.22 19.73 -12.11
N ALA A 696 15.48 20.52 -12.88
CA ALA A 696 14.02 20.50 -12.90
C ALA A 696 13.48 20.76 -14.32
N ALA A 697 12.46 20.01 -14.71
CA ALA A 697 11.67 20.20 -15.92
C ALA A 697 10.27 20.66 -15.50
N LEU A 698 9.73 21.72 -16.08
CA LEU A 698 8.54 22.38 -15.55
C LEU A 698 7.66 23.02 -16.61
N MET A 699 6.35 23.04 -16.32
CA MET A 699 5.33 23.70 -17.11
C MET A 699 5.06 25.09 -16.54
N LYS A 700 5.28 26.14 -17.35
CA LYS A 700 5.11 27.54 -16.90
C LYS A 700 3.74 28.11 -17.23
N ASP A 701 3.37 29.15 -16.49
CA ASP A 701 2.15 29.94 -16.66
C ASP A 701 2.01 30.64 -18.02
N ASP A 702 3.09 30.75 -18.80
CA ASP A 702 3.08 31.30 -20.16
C ASP A 702 2.93 30.24 -21.26
N GLY A 703 2.76 28.96 -20.88
CA GLY A 703 2.64 27.84 -21.78
C GLY A 703 3.98 27.30 -22.29
N THR A 704 5.12 27.71 -21.71
CA THR A 704 6.43 27.12 -22.03
C THR A 704 6.73 25.91 -21.14
N PHE A 705 7.32 24.87 -21.75
CA PHE A 705 7.96 23.78 -21.03
C PHE A 705 9.47 24.03 -21.01
N VAL A 706 10.08 24.02 -19.83
CA VAL A 706 11.51 24.31 -19.68
C VAL A 706 12.22 23.25 -18.86
N VAL A 707 13.51 23.06 -19.12
CA VAL A 707 14.43 22.31 -18.25
C VAL A 707 15.52 23.27 -17.76
N CYS A 708 15.81 23.27 -16.47
CA CYS A 708 16.76 24.17 -15.84
C CYS A 708 17.59 23.48 -14.75
N ARG A 709 18.75 24.08 -14.45
CA ARG A 709 19.62 23.69 -13.34
C ARG A 709 19.15 24.38 -12.05
N ARG A 710 19.11 23.66 -10.93
CA ARG A 710 18.77 24.18 -9.61
C ARG A 710 20.03 24.62 -8.83
N ASP A 711 19.88 25.65 -8.01
CA ASP A 711 20.92 26.05 -7.05
C ASP A 711 20.96 25.08 -5.85
N PRO A 712 22.09 24.40 -5.58
CA PRO A 712 22.21 23.44 -4.47
C PRO A 712 21.96 24.01 -3.07
N LYS A 713 22.06 25.34 -2.88
CA LYS A 713 21.92 25.98 -1.57
C LYS A 713 20.54 26.54 -1.29
N SER A 714 19.84 27.00 -2.32
CA SER A 714 18.55 27.69 -2.21
C SER A 714 17.39 26.91 -2.82
N ASN A 715 17.69 25.85 -3.57
CA ASN A 715 16.74 25.09 -4.38
C ASN A 715 15.99 25.95 -5.42
N ALA A 716 16.46 27.18 -5.67
CA ALA A 716 15.88 28.10 -6.63
C ALA A 716 16.17 27.63 -8.07
N LEU A 717 15.24 27.93 -8.98
CA LEU A 717 15.41 27.69 -10.41
C LEU A 717 16.52 28.61 -10.96
N GLY A 718 17.55 28.01 -11.55
CA GLY A 718 18.73 28.69 -12.08
C GLY A 718 18.73 28.74 -13.61
N GLU A 719 19.86 28.35 -14.21
CA GLU A 719 20.09 28.40 -15.66
C GLU A 719 19.13 27.50 -16.44
N VAL A 720 18.43 28.06 -17.45
CA VAL A 720 17.59 27.30 -18.39
C VAL A 720 18.47 26.63 -19.44
N ILE A 721 18.41 25.30 -19.51
CA ILE A 721 19.18 24.48 -20.46
C ILE A 721 18.35 23.99 -21.65
N TYR A 722 17.02 24.06 -21.54
CA TYR A 722 16.08 23.80 -22.64
C TYR A 722 14.77 24.57 -22.43
N GLN A 723 14.13 25.02 -23.51
CA GLN A 723 12.80 25.62 -23.47
C GLN A 723 12.05 25.46 -24.80
N THR A 724 10.72 25.27 -24.73
CA THR A 724 9.82 25.33 -25.89
C THR A 724 9.39 26.77 -26.19
N ALA A 725 8.73 26.99 -27.33
CA ALA A 725 8.12 28.28 -27.66
C ALA A 725 6.84 28.50 -26.82
N ALA A 726 6.55 29.75 -26.43
CA ALA A 726 5.39 30.07 -25.61
C ALA A 726 4.07 29.91 -26.39
N ALA A 727 3.00 29.49 -25.70
CA ALA A 727 1.67 29.34 -26.31
C ALA A 727 1.16 30.66 -26.94
N THR A 728 1.51 31.80 -26.35
CA THR A 728 1.18 33.14 -26.86
C THR A 728 1.89 33.51 -28.16
N THR A 729 2.97 32.80 -28.52
CA THR A 729 3.69 32.98 -29.79
C THR A 729 3.23 32.02 -30.91
N LEU A 730 2.36 31.06 -30.59
CA LEU A 730 1.84 30.04 -31.51
C LEU A 730 0.37 30.36 -31.88
N LYS A 731 0.15 31.35 -32.76
CA LYS A 731 -1.18 31.61 -33.37
C LYS A 731 -1.21 31.14 -34.83
N SER A 732 -2.34 30.49 -35.16
CA SER A 732 -2.90 30.06 -36.46
C SER A 732 -2.34 28.80 -37.13
N ALA A 733 -2.91 27.65 -36.78
CA ALA A 733 -3.34 26.68 -37.77
C ALA A 733 -4.81 26.34 -37.48
N GLU A 734 -5.73 26.77 -38.34
CA GLU A 734 -7.17 26.53 -38.18
C GLU A 734 -7.50 25.02 -38.29
N PRO A 735 -8.42 24.48 -37.47
CA PRO A 735 -8.93 23.13 -37.65
C PRO A 735 -9.87 23.09 -38.86
N ARG A 736 -9.61 22.18 -39.80
CA ARG A 736 -10.45 21.95 -40.98
C ARG A 736 -11.70 21.16 -40.56
N LEU A 737 -12.82 21.87 -40.38
CA LEU A 737 -14.15 21.31 -40.13
C LEU A 737 -14.63 20.36 -41.26
N GLU A 738 -15.24 19.26 -40.82
CA GLU A 738 -16.33 18.47 -41.41
C GLU A 738 -16.45 18.39 -42.94
N ALA A 739 -16.27 17.17 -43.48
CA ALA A 739 -16.72 16.81 -44.82
C ALA A 739 -18.08 16.11 -44.74
N GLU A 740 -19.15 16.88 -44.91
CA GLU A 740 -20.47 16.35 -45.33
C GLU A 740 -20.50 16.05 -46.86
N PRO A 741 -21.47 15.25 -47.34
CA PRO A 741 -21.33 14.46 -48.57
C PRO A 741 -21.57 15.22 -49.88
N ARG A 742 -20.96 14.67 -50.94
CA ARG A 742 -20.92 15.16 -52.34
C ARG A 742 -22.26 15.63 -52.91
N PRO A 743 -22.18 16.59 -53.86
CA PRO A 743 -22.96 16.55 -55.09
C PRO A 743 -22.11 16.11 -56.29
N LYS A 744 -22.73 15.33 -57.18
CA LYS A 744 -22.23 14.95 -58.51
C LYS A 744 -22.31 16.16 -59.46
N GLU A 745 -21.33 16.36 -60.34
CA GLU A 745 -21.48 16.23 -61.80
C GLU A 745 -20.31 16.79 -62.63
N SER A 746 -20.14 16.12 -63.78
CA SER A 746 -19.57 16.59 -65.06
C SER A 746 -18.04 16.66 -65.19
N GLY A 747 -17.55 15.97 -66.22
CA GLY A 747 -16.13 15.76 -66.50
C GLY A 747 -15.55 16.68 -67.58
N LYS A 748 -14.25 16.50 -67.84
CA LYS A 748 -13.60 16.41 -69.16
C LYS A 748 -12.08 16.38 -69.02
N GLU A 749 -11.51 15.23 -69.37
CA GLU A 749 -10.50 15.02 -70.42
C GLU A 749 -9.22 15.89 -70.55
N THR A 750 -8.16 15.18 -70.94
CA THR A 750 -6.86 15.56 -71.54
C THR A 750 -5.69 15.75 -70.56
N SER A 751 -4.44 15.34 -70.83
CA SER A 751 -3.78 14.41 -71.75
C SER A 751 -2.26 14.47 -71.46
N ARG A 752 -1.51 13.44 -71.91
CA ARG A 752 -0.04 13.35 -72.12
C ARG A 752 0.88 13.22 -70.90
N GLN A 753 2.07 12.59 -70.97
CA GLN A 753 2.68 11.47 -71.71
C GLN A 753 4.17 11.50 -71.29
N GLU A 754 4.81 10.32 -71.23
CA GLU A 754 6.27 10.06 -71.32
C GLU A 754 7.15 10.41 -70.09
N GLY A 755 8.10 9.59 -69.65
CA GLY A 755 8.67 8.37 -70.23
C GLY A 755 9.57 7.60 -69.24
N LYS A 756 9.62 6.27 -69.44
CA LYS A 756 10.63 5.32 -68.92
C LYS A 756 11.88 5.35 -69.83
N PRO A 757 13.04 4.83 -69.38
CA PRO A 757 13.42 3.40 -69.57
C PRO A 757 14.08 2.80 -68.29
N ARG A 758 13.97 1.54 -67.85
CA ARG A 758 14.01 0.15 -68.39
C ARG A 758 15.42 -0.41 -68.69
N HIS A 759 15.83 -1.41 -67.89
CA HIS A 759 16.59 -2.63 -68.22
C HIS A 759 16.19 -3.69 -67.15
N GLU A 760 15.47 -4.80 -67.46
CA GLU A 760 15.93 -6.13 -67.97
C GLU A 760 16.96 -6.82 -67.07
N GLN A 761 16.92 -8.11 -66.70
CA GLN A 761 16.33 -9.38 -67.19
C GLN A 761 16.36 -10.37 -65.98
N GLN A 762 15.35 -11.15 -65.60
CA GLN A 762 14.70 -12.36 -66.17
C GLN A 762 15.42 -13.72 -65.96
N ARG A 763 14.75 -14.66 -65.26
CA ARG A 763 14.58 -16.15 -65.45
C ARG A 763 14.41 -16.86 -64.09
N LYS A 764 13.25 -17.44 -63.71
CA LYS A 764 12.58 -18.72 -64.10
C LYS A 764 13.46 -19.98 -63.93
N HIS A 765 13.11 -20.90 -63.01
CA HIS A 765 12.20 -22.05 -63.25
C HIS A 765 12.02 -22.98 -62.04
N ASP A 766 10.96 -23.78 -62.16
CA ASP A 766 10.25 -24.72 -61.28
C ASP A 766 10.96 -26.03 -60.85
N HIS A 767 10.24 -26.75 -59.96
CA HIS A 767 10.13 -28.22 -59.79
C HIS A 767 11.18 -28.95 -58.93
N VAL A 768 10.93 -30.06 -58.20
CA VAL A 768 9.76 -30.78 -57.61
C VAL A 768 10.37 -32.08 -56.99
N LEU A 769 9.80 -32.57 -55.88
CA LEU A 769 9.85 -33.95 -55.30
C LEU A 769 11.16 -34.56 -54.74
N GLY A 770 11.03 -35.11 -53.51
CA GLY A 770 11.35 -36.53 -53.28
C GLY A 770 12.21 -36.90 -52.07
N GLY A 771 11.63 -37.63 -51.10
CA GLY A 771 12.23 -38.90 -50.63
C GLY A 771 12.92 -38.96 -49.26
N THR A 772 12.14 -39.40 -48.27
CA THR A 772 12.43 -40.22 -47.07
C THR A 772 13.70 -41.09 -47.03
N HIS A 773 14.35 -41.20 -45.85
CA HIS A 773 14.48 -42.49 -45.11
C HIS A 773 15.02 -42.33 -43.66
N GLU A 774 14.52 -43.24 -42.81
CA GLU A 774 14.79 -43.51 -41.39
C GLU A 774 16.25 -43.83 -41.03
N GLU A 775 16.65 -43.58 -39.77
CA GLU A 775 17.12 -44.63 -38.83
C GLU A 775 17.37 -44.05 -37.41
N LEU A 776 16.84 -44.75 -36.40
CA LEU A 776 17.08 -44.62 -34.95
C LEU A 776 17.77 -45.93 -34.46
N PRO A 777 18.18 -46.08 -33.19
CA PRO A 777 19.31 -45.53 -32.45
C PRO A 777 20.26 -46.67 -31.98
N PRO A 778 21.12 -46.49 -30.95
CA PRO A 778 20.79 -47.19 -29.69
C PRO A 778 21.21 -46.50 -28.37
N LYS A 779 20.51 -46.93 -27.31
CA LYS A 779 20.72 -46.68 -25.88
C LYS A 779 21.99 -47.33 -25.30
N ARG A 780 22.53 -46.75 -24.21
CA ARG A 780 22.98 -47.42 -22.96
C ARG A 780 23.37 -46.37 -21.89
N GLY A 781 22.75 -46.42 -20.70
CA GLY A 781 23.17 -45.68 -19.48
C GLY A 781 24.18 -46.49 -18.64
N PRO A 782 24.24 -46.41 -17.30
CA PRO A 782 23.91 -45.32 -16.36
C PRO A 782 25.04 -45.04 -15.31
N GLY A 783 24.85 -44.03 -14.42
CA GLY A 783 25.39 -44.06 -13.04
C GLY A 783 26.09 -42.80 -12.50
N ARG A 784 25.40 -41.98 -11.70
CA ARG A 784 25.53 -41.86 -10.23
C ARG A 784 24.48 -40.90 -9.69
#